data_AF-A0AAW0C6A9-F1
#
_entry.id   AF-A0AAW0C6A9-F1
#
_cell.length_a   1.000
_cell.length_b   1.000
_cell.length_c   1.000
_cell.angle_alpha   90.00
_cell.angle_beta   90.00
_cell.angle_gamma   90.00
#
_symmetry.space_group_name_H-M   'P 1'
#
loop_
_entity.id
_entity.type
_entity.pdbx_description
1 polymer ?
#
loop_
_entity_poly.entity_id
_entity_poly.type
_entity_poly.pdbx_seq_one_letter_code
_entity_poly.pdbx_strand_id
1 'polypeptide(L)'
;MDLSEQLRRLREQAGSNPHSSSSLIRPRKPIPGTVTFSAQDHHPPPLPSTSRESQVPFASPETPVVVSEFTFRPLLCYHHDDAQMPSVDSLTLYDDPTLDSTPTFTPNPSRRRRTVDDYSKIDNLLPSLRDDRISPIDILNQVLNPMDASYDRYRIGLYREDSDKLSNLIENIMADDKGKAKLLECMRPHLEEFACDIVAQEMETRRKNSFLQGVAVVTPTFMENLSLDEEEDQSPFLSSILEAASQTDRAKIQNKKKNPAKLCQVITRQLLYQYSNRCLAFQTAFGLFLWSTGCARQTIDALFRCALSVGYDSVQNHIEASADFCMDAAANVVQEPHSFEYDNLNVSRSIFYEQIGERGVGKVTSGTFGLFCRLRNAKREHMLLAPMMKRFRALAGLQYNRDIRPSLDHLASYRDQATILVISRLAAYEEEFEWISKHPDLQHIPRRPIPVGYKTKYYPLRASTIEEATVLGNLQYHDEIYIHLLKQDPESLSKYAIPSYNDQFTNARIRSAQSMRAQNINPWERREVFQLGFGLFHACLNLVWAILHTHRGSVNDAGSLAYFFALMEKTRLGNDQPDYHTLLAALMQVLDGIILNTWLRECGFATLKSFAASIPTPETLRQIAHRIINKYAASTTSNDVDIAEDSDESSDSGSDSEPTPIATPSRPTLNPKDDIAHHNLQLLTRDLLMVAILVRAISDGDFGRVEVLLPHLAMMYRGAGCNKYCTELLHFLQNLKYVWTPEFADIMRDNMIICLNGRGPGHCMAIDLNIEHLIGYLKNLLRVKGLDSTWDRLGNTSAAIGHIQAVKKKVTTVLGSPYQSTGHTTPNTSHLVWRVQAKIAEEELQVFEAGRARNAQKKPAVDILGTGEAKLKSSTLATFNKKTAALVAGLSFEEDEDECPAMALRGDLPEEYS
;
A
#
# COMPACT_ATOMS: atom_id res chain seq x y z
N MET A 1 16.81 -45.69 -6.88
CA MET A 1 16.58 -46.79 -5.94
C MET A 1 16.63 -46.22 -4.54
N ASP A 2 15.58 -46.16 -3.73
CA ASP A 2 14.16 -46.40 -3.99
C ASP A 2 13.36 -45.61 -2.93
N LEU A 3 12.61 -44.59 -3.36
CA LEU A 3 11.75 -43.75 -2.52
C LEU A 3 10.53 -44.54 -1.99
N SER A 4 10.27 -45.71 -2.59
CA SER A 4 9.14 -46.60 -2.30
C SER A 4 9.30 -47.30 -0.95
N GLU A 5 10.53 -47.58 -0.52
CA GLU A 5 10.81 -48.25 0.76
C GLU A 5 10.59 -47.32 1.97
N GLN A 6 10.87 -46.02 1.82
CA GLN A 6 10.62 -45.02 2.87
C GLN A 6 9.12 -44.73 3.06
N LEU A 7 8.34 -44.73 1.98
CA LEU A 7 6.89 -44.55 2.03
C LEU A 7 6.15 -45.76 2.62
N ARG A 8 6.71 -46.96 2.48
CA ARG A 8 6.15 -48.18 3.09
C ARG A 8 6.32 -48.19 4.62
N ARG A 9 7.47 -47.73 5.13
CA ARG A 9 7.72 -47.66 6.59
C ARG A 9 6.87 -46.61 7.31
N LEU A 10 6.53 -45.52 6.63
CA LEU A 10 5.64 -44.48 7.18
C LEU A 10 4.17 -44.93 7.19
N ARG A 11 3.75 -45.82 6.29
CA ARG A 11 2.39 -46.40 6.29
C ARG A 11 2.20 -47.48 7.36
N GLU A 12 3.25 -48.22 7.71
CA GLU A 12 3.18 -49.24 8.77
C GLU A 12 3.17 -48.63 10.19
N GLN A 13 3.57 -47.36 10.37
CA GLN A 13 3.55 -46.67 11.66
C GLN A 13 2.23 -45.93 11.98
N ALA A 14 1.31 -45.78 11.03
CA ALA A 14 0.08 -44.99 11.19
C ALA A 14 -1.17 -45.82 11.56
N GLY A 15 -1.02 -47.13 11.79
CA GLY A 15 -2.16 -48.03 12.03
C GLY A 15 -2.04 -48.82 13.33
N SER A 16 -2.34 -48.21 14.48
CA SER A 16 -2.94 -48.89 15.65
C SER A 16 -3.14 -47.93 16.83
N ASN A 17 -4.34 -47.98 17.41
CA ASN A 17 -4.74 -47.33 18.66
C ASN A 17 -5.75 -48.29 19.33
N PRO A 18 -6.11 -48.14 20.62
CA PRO A 18 -5.35 -48.10 21.87
C PRO A 18 -5.71 -49.30 22.79
N HIS A 19 -4.96 -49.57 23.88
CA HIS A 19 -5.50 -49.95 25.21
C HIS A 19 -4.42 -50.38 26.23
N SER A 20 -4.64 -49.93 27.48
CA SER A 20 -4.33 -50.56 28.78
C SER A 20 -2.92 -50.47 29.41
N SER A 21 -2.92 -49.82 30.58
CA SER A 21 -2.37 -50.23 31.89
C SER A 21 -0.86 -50.44 32.13
N SER A 22 -0.36 -49.58 33.03
CA SER A 22 0.45 -49.86 34.24
C SER A 22 1.87 -50.43 34.16
N SER A 23 2.74 -49.70 34.88
CA SER A 23 3.75 -50.18 35.84
C SER A 23 5.23 -50.27 35.41
N LEU A 24 6.02 -49.48 36.15
CA LEU A 24 7.28 -49.80 36.84
C LEU A 24 8.62 -49.95 36.07
N ILE A 25 9.65 -49.47 36.79
CA ILE A 25 11.10 -49.80 36.76
C ILE A 25 12.05 -48.89 35.94
N ARG A 26 12.51 -47.82 36.63
CA ARG A 26 13.89 -47.42 37.01
C ARG A 26 15.07 -47.38 35.98
N PRO A 27 16.08 -46.53 36.26
CA PRO A 27 16.96 -45.91 35.27
C PRO A 27 18.32 -46.62 35.10
N ARG A 28 18.98 -46.40 33.96
CA ARG A 28 20.43 -46.65 33.82
C ARG A 28 21.20 -45.33 33.69
N LYS A 29 22.08 -45.13 34.66
CA LYS A 29 23.11 -44.09 34.75
C LYS A 29 24.34 -44.43 33.87
N PRO A 30 25.29 -43.48 33.70
CA PRO A 30 26.17 -43.33 32.54
C PRO A 30 27.56 -43.93 32.75
N ILE A 31 28.39 -43.92 31.70
CA ILE A 31 29.85 -44.12 31.81
C ILE A 31 30.58 -42.96 31.09
N PRO A 32 31.69 -42.45 31.67
CA PRO A 32 32.30 -41.16 31.33
C PRO A 32 33.59 -41.32 30.51
N GLY A 33 34.03 -40.22 29.90
CA GLY A 33 35.35 -40.08 29.28
C GLY A 33 35.88 -38.67 29.46
N THR A 34 36.74 -38.51 30.46
CA THR A 34 37.44 -37.28 30.84
C THR A 34 38.73 -37.14 30.05
N VAL A 35 39.02 -35.95 29.50
CA VAL A 35 40.40 -35.44 29.36
C VAL A 35 40.39 -33.95 29.70
N THR A 36 41.11 -33.62 30.76
CA THR A 36 41.38 -32.28 31.30
C THR A 36 42.61 -31.64 30.66
N PHE A 37 42.68 -30.29 30.68
CA PHE A 37 43.82 -29.34 30.82
C PHE A 37 43.45 -28.09 29.97
N SER A 38 43.66 -26.83 30.33
CA SER A 38 44.15 -26.10 31.51
C SER A 38 43.93 -24.62 31.16
N ALA A 39 43.50 -23.80 32.12
CA ALA A 39 43.40 -22.35 31.98
C ALA A 39 44.80 -21.71 32.00
N GLN A 40 45.04 -20.75 31.11
CA GLN A 40 46.09 -19.75 31.27
C GLN A 40 45.61 -18.40 30.73
N ASP A 41 45.73 -17.41 31.62
CA ASP A 41 45.56 -15.98 31.40
C ASP A 41 46.51 -15.44 30.33
N HIS A 42 46.00 -14.60 29.44
CA HIS A 42 46.84 -13.65 28.70
C HIS A 42 46.17 -12.28 28.57
N HIS A 43 46.75 -11.32 29.29
CA HIS A 43 46.60 -9.88 29.11
C HIS A 43 47.09 -9.43 27.71
N PRO A 44 46.52 -8.33 27.16
CA PRO A 44 46.94 -7.78 25.87
C PRO A 44 48.20 -6.90 25.99
N PRO A 45 49.07 -6.84 24.96
CA PRO A 45 50.15 -5.86 24.88
C PRO A 45 49.71 -4.53 24.25
N PRO A 46 50.45 -3.42 24.48
CA PRO A 46 49.98 -2.05 24.29
C PRO A 46 50.28 -1.47 22.89
N LEU A 47 49.53 -0.41 22.57
CA LEU A 47 49.72 0.50 21.43
C LEU A 47 51.10 1.19 21.44
N PRO A 48 51.70 1.48 20.27
CA PRO A 48 52.71 2.52 20.14
C PRO A 48 52.11 3.84 19.64
N SER A 49 52.31 4.87 20.44
CA SER A 49 52.25 6.28 20.10
C SER A 49 53.43 6.71 19.24
N THR A 50 53.18 7.41 18.13
CA THR A 50 54.14 8.41 17.62
C THR A 50 53.39 9.58 16.98
N SER A 51 53.43 10.70 17.69
CA SER A 51 53.24 12.07 17.21
C SER A 51 54.35 12.48 16.24
N ARG A 52 54.01 13.23 15.18
CA ARG A 52 54.83 14.36 14.72
C ARG A 52 53.98 15.37 13.95
N GLU A 53 53.87 16.54 14.56
CA GLU A 53 53.34 17.79 14.02
C GLU A 53 54.27 18.38 12.96
N SER A 54 53.70 19.08 11.98
CA SER A 54 54.32 20.25 11.37
C SER A 54 53.23 21.22 10.87
N GLN A 55 53.31 22.44 11.40
CA GLN A 55 52.47 23.65 11.30
C GLN A 55 52.37 24.25 9.87
N VAL A 56 51.16 24.66 9.41
CA VAL A 56 50.64 26.07 9.21
C VAL A 56 50.99 26.69 7.81
N PRO A 57 50.24 27.63 7.15
CA PRO A 57 49.06 28.45 7.52
C PRO A 57 47.86 28.54 6.52
N PHE A 58 46.81 29.23 6.99
CA PHE A 58 45.67 29.87 6.33
C PHE A 58 45.92 30.61 4.99
N ALA A 59 44.91 30.56 4.10
CA ALA A 59 44.47 31.71 3.30
C ALA A 59 43.04 31.50 2.75
N SER A 60 42.12 32.42 3.06
CA SER A 60 40.88 32.67 2.29
C SER A 60 41.21 33.36 0.97
N PRO A 61 40.32 33.33 -0.05
CA PRO A 61 39.49 34.52 -0.25
C PRO A 61 38.05 34.25 -0.76
N GLU A 62 37.24 35.28 -0.54
CA GLU A 62 35.89 35.54 -1.01
C GLU A 62 35.81 35.74 -2.53
N THR A 63 34.73 35.29 -3.19
CA THR A 63 33.73 36.11 -3.93
C THR A 63 32.83 35.26 -4.86
N PRO A 64 31.60 35.72 -5.19
CA PRO A 64 30.48 34.89 -5.62
C PRO A 64 30.30 34.83 -7.14
N VAL A 65 29.73 33.74 -7.66
CA VAL A 65 29.27 33.65 -9.06
C VAL A 65 27.77 33.41 -9.10
N VAL A 66 27.11 34.38 -9.73
CA VAL A 66 25.71 34.44 -10.14
C VAL A 66 25.40 33.31 -11.13
N VAL A 67 24.29 32.59 -10.92
CA VAL A 67 23.70 31.72 -11.95
C VAL A 67 22.26 32.16 -12.19
N SER A 68 22.05 32.69 -13.39
CA SER A 68 20.77 33.14 -13.94
C SER A 68 19.87 31.96 -14.31
N GLU A 69 18.60 32.10 -13.96
CA GLU A 69 17.47 31.31 -14.43
C GLU A 69 17.35 31.35 -15.97
N PHE A 70 17.13 30.20 -16.62
CA PHE A 70 16.44 30.15 -17.90
C PHE A 70 15.45 29.00 -17.93
N THR A 71 14.18 29.40 -18.03
CA THR A 71 12.96 28.64 -18.21
C THR A 71 12.91 27.93 -19.58
N PHE A 72 12.49 26.66 -19.59
CA PHE A 72 12.03 25.97 -20.79
C PHE A 72 10.51 25.76 -20.75
N ARG A 73 9.82 26.18 -21.81
CA ARG A 73 8.49 25.69 -22.18
C ARG A 73 8.41 25.50 -23.71
N PRO A 74 7.50 24.63 -24.18
CA PRO A 74 7.74 23.70 -25.28
C PRO A 74 6.87 24.00 -26.50
N LEU A 75 7.20 23.45 -27.67
CA LEU A 75 6.30 23.43 -28.82
C LEU A 75 6.32 22.08 -29.56
N LEU A 76 5.19 21.39 -29.36
CA LEU A 76 4.45 20.41 -30.15
C LEU A 76 4.87 20.04 -31.58
N CYS A 77 4.67 18.74 -31.84
CA CYS A 77 4.70 17.96 -33.07
C CYS A 77 3.65 18.35 -34.13
N TYR A 78 3.86 17.99 -35.40
CA TYR A 78 3.06 16.97 -36.14
C TYR A 78 3.40 16.84 -37.65
N HIS A 79 3.36 15.58 -38.14
CA HIS A 79 3.00 15.06 -39.49
C HIS A 79 3.81 15.45 -40.74
N HIS A 80 3.82 14.72 -41.87
CA HIS A 80 3.74 13.30 -42.29
C HIS A 80 4.02 13.36 -43.82
N ASP A 81 4.76 12.40 -44.35
CA ASP A 81 4.69 11.78 -45.69
C ASP A 81 4.65 12.58 -47.02
N ASP A 82 5.33 11.93 -47.99
CA ASP A 82 5.08 11.84 -49.43
C ASP A 82 5.71 12.82 -50.45
N ALA A 83 6.56 12.19 -51.28
CA ALA A 83 6.54 12.16 -52.75
C ALA A 83 7.20 13.29 -53.59
N GLN A 84 8.06 12.78 -54.50
CA GLN A 84 8.29 13.22 -55.89
C GLN A 84 9.01 14.55 -56.20
N MET A 85 10.14 14.38 -56.93
CA MET A 85 10.81 15.35 -57.81
C MET A 85 9.85 16.16 -58.70
N PRO A 86 10.18 17.39 -59.20
CA PRO A 86 11.36 17.64 -60.05
C PRO A 86 12.02 19.05 -60.10
N SER A 87 13.21 19.06 -60.72
CA SER A 87 14.01 20.08 -61.44
C SER A 87 13.60 21.57 -61.61
N VAL A 88 14.63 22.44 -61.67
CA VAL A 88 14.95 23.49 -62.69
C VAL A 88 15.34 24.88 -62.10
N ASP A 89 16.58 25.27 -62.45
CA ASP A 89 17.19 26.57 -62.80
C ASP A 89 17.16 27.85 -61.92
N SER A 90 18.40 28.33 -61.68
CA SER A 90 18.95 29.68 -61.94
C SER A 90 18.38 30.93 -61.27
N LEU A 91 19.25 31.70 -60.59
CA LEU A 91 19.60 33.08 -60.98
C LEU A 91 20.74 33.67 -60.11
N THR A 92 21.82 34.00 -60.80
CA THR A 92 22.86 35.02 -60.52
C THR A 92 22.23 36.42 -60.38
N LEU A 93 22.79 37.46 -59.74
CA LEU A 93 24.05 38.19 -59.98
C LEU A 93 24.03 39.46 -59.08
N TYR A 94 25.17 39.96 -58.61
CA TYR A 94 25.60 41.36 -58.82
C TYR A 94 27.06 41.59 -58.39
N ASP A 95 27.78 42.25 -59.31
CA ASP A 95 29.20 42.58 -59.48
C ASP A 95 29.70 43.75 -58.59
N ASP A 96 30.95 43.74 -58.05
CA ASP A 96 32.26 44.27 -58.58
C ASP A 96 32.41 45.81 -58.38
N PRO A 97 33.57 46.54 -58.52
CA PRO A 97 34.95 46.16 -58.89
C PRO A 97 36.16 46.88 -58.20
N THR A 98 37.38 46.39 -58.46
CA THR A 98 38.61 47.08 -59.02
C THR A 98 39.94 46.38 -58.57
N LEU A 99 40.64 45.62 -59.43
CA LEU A 99 41.80 45.92 -60.34
C LEU A 99 43.15 46.16 -59.63
N ASP A 100 44.30 45.56 -59.97
CA ASP A 100 44.89 45.34 -61.31
C ASP A 100 46.15 44.41 -61.34
N SER A 101 46.50 43.95 -62.56
CA SER A 101 47.76 43.39 -63.11
C SER A 101 47.89 41.89 -63.48
N THR A 102 48.26 41.69 -64.76
CA THR A 102 48.21 40.55 -65.73
C THR A 102 49.61 39.92 -65.99
N PRO A 103 49.86 38.83 -66.80
CA PRO A 103 49.13 38.38 -68.01
C PRO A 103 48.97 36.87 -68.30
N THR A 104 48.19 36.64 -69.36
CA THR A 104 47.64 35.43 -70.03
C THR A 104 48.64 34.44 -70.67
N PHE A 105 48.30 33.13 -70.64
CA PHE A 105 48.60 32.15 -71.71
C PHE A 105 47.44 31.14 -71.86
N THR A 106 47.25 30.67 -73.09
CA THR A 106 46.07 29.98 -73.67
C THR A 106 45.80 28.55 -73.16
N PRO A 107 44.54 28.07 -73.26
CA PRO A 107 44.15 26.72 -72.84
C PRO A 107 44.48 25.69 -73.93
N ASN A 108 45.23 24.66 -73.57
CA ASN A 108 45.42 23.47 -74.41
C ASN A 108 44.48 22.35 -73.94
N PRO A 109 43.88 21.57 -74.86
CA PRO A 109 42.79 20.66 -74.53
C PRO A 109 43.34 19.47 -73.74
N SER A 110 42.93 19.35 -72.48
CA SER A 110 43.20 18.14 -71.71
C SER A 110 42.39 17.00 -72.33
N ARG A 111 43.09 16.20 -73.15
CA ARG A 111 42.69 14.90 -73.67
C ARG A 111 41.76 14.17 -72.69
N ARG A 112 40.52 13.93 -73.12
CA ARG A 112 39.74 12.77 -72.69
C ARG A 112 40.64 11.54 -72.81
N ARG A 113 41.12 10.99 -71.69
CA ARG A 113 41.70 9.66 -71.65
C ARG A 113 40.54 8.69 -71.82
N ARG A 114 40.54 7.97 -72.95
CA ARG A 114 39.67 6.82 -73.19
C ARG A 114 39.75 5.88 -71.99
N THR A 115 38.62 5.60 -71.38
CA THR A 115 38.33 4.39 -70.60
C THR A 115 38.44 3.20 -71.56
N VAL A 116 39.67 2.76 -71.80
CA VAL A 116 39.92 1.38 -72.21
C VAL A 116 39.87 0.58 -70.92
N ASP A 117 38.87 -0.29 -70.84
CA ASP A 117 38.56 -1.25 -69.79
C ASP A 117 39.78 -1.58 -68.91
N ASP A 118 39.87 -1.05 -67.68
CA ASP A 118 41.10 -1.12 -66.87
C ASP A 118 41.50 -2.57 -66.54
N TYR A 119 40.56 -3.52 -66.63
CA TYR A 119 40.83 -4.96 -66.57
C TYR A 119 41.76 -5.42 -67.69
N SER A 120 41.58 -4.92 -68.93
CA SER A 120 42.42 -5.31 -70.07
C SER A 120 43.90 -4.92 -69.93
N LYS A 121 44.23 -3.89 -69.14
CA LYS A 121 45.62 -3.51 -68.85
C LYS A 121 46.24 -4.39 -67.79
N ILE A 122 45.46 -4.78 -66.78
CA ILE A 122 45.89 -5.71 -65.73
C ILE A 122 46.11 -7.10 -66.35
N ASP A 123 45.20 -7.55 -67.21
CA ASP A 123 45.29 -8.82 -67.93
C ASP A 123 46.54 -8.94 -68.81
N ASN A 124 47.02 -7.83 -69.36
CA ASN A 124 48.27 -7.78 -70.13
C ASN A 124 49.53 -7.81 -69.25
N LEU A 125 49.41 -7.52 -67.95
CA LEU A 125 50.54 -7.44 -67.00
C LEU A 125 50.74 -8.76 -66.23
N LEU A 126 49.65 -9.51 -66.01
CA LEU A 126 49.66 -10.81 -65.33
C LEU A 126 50.61 -11.86 -65.96
N PRO A 127 50.76 -11.97 -67.30
CA PRO A 127 51.70 -12.90 -67.92
C PRO A 127 53.16 -12.61 -67.54
N SER A 128 53.56 -11.33 -67.52
CA SER A 128 54.94 -10.94 -67.13
C SER A 128 55.22 -11.24 -65.66
N LEU A 129 54.25 -10.99 -64.77
CA LEU A 129 54.37 -11.37 -63.36
C LEU A 129 54.48 -12.89 -63.17
N ARG A 130 53.78 -13.65 -64.00
CA ARG A 130 53.83 -15.12 -64.00
C ARG A 130 55.19 -15.64 -64.49
N ASP A 131 55.77 -15.04 -65.53
CA ASP A 131 57.10 -15.40 -66.04
C ASP A 131 58.21 -15.13 -65.01
N ASP A 132 58.08 -14.03 -64.25
CA ASP A 132 59.00 -13.65 -63.17
C ASP A 132 58.73 -14.37 -61.83
N ARG A 133 57.69 -15.22 -61.77
CA ARG A 133 57.25 -15.93 -60.55
C ARG A 133 56.89 -15.00 -59.38
N ILE A 134 56.42 -13.79 -59.65
CA ILE A 134 55.99 -12.81 -58.65
C ILE A 134 54.46 -12.81 -58.59
N SER A 135 53.88 -13.09 -57.42
CA SER A 135 52.43 -12.96 -57.21
C SER A 135 52.04 -11.49 -57.11
N PRO A 136 50.84 -11.08 -57.57
CA PRO A 136 50.28 -9.77 -57.25
C PRO A 136 50.26 -9.46 -55.74
N ILE A 137 50.18 -10.48 -54.89
CA ILE A 137 50.27 -10.35 -53.42
C ILE A 137 51.72 -10.06 -52.96
N ASP A 138 52.74 -10.57 -53.65
CA ASP A 138 54.14 -10.29 -53.32
C ASP A 138 54.47 -8.81 -53.57
N ILE A 139 53.92 -8.25 -54.65
CA ILE A 139 54.00 -6.82 -54.95
C ILE A 139 53.29 -6.02 -53.87
N LEU A 140 52.07 -6.44 -53.48
CA LEU A 140 51.31 -5.77 -52.45
C LEU A 140 52.04 -5.79 -51.09
N ASN A 141 52.62 -6.92 -50.70
CA ASN A 141 53.41 -7.05 -49.48
C ASN A 141 54.65 -6.15 -49.50
N GLN A 142 55.32 -6.02 -50.65
CA GLN A 142 56.48 -5.13 -50.79
C GLN A 142 56.08 -3.65 -50.71
N VAL A 143 54.97 -3.27 -51.35
CA VAL A 143 54.45 -1.89 -51.31
C VAL A 143 53.96 -1.52 -49.90
N LEU A 144 53.34 -2.46 -49.18
CA LEU A 144 52.81 -2.24 -47.83
C LEU A 144 53.87 -2.36 -46.71
N ASN A 145 55.09 -2.79 -47.02
CA ASN A 145 56.15 -2.93 -46.01
C ASN A 145 56.53 -1.56 -45.42
N PRO A 146 56.27 -1.30 -44.12
CA PRO A 146 56.55 -0.01 -43.51
C PRO A 146 58.05 0.30 -43.40
N MET A 147 58.91 -0.70 -43.57
CA MET A 147 60.37 -0.55 -43.49
C MET A 147 61.03 -0.10 -44.80
N ASP A 148 60.28 -0.07 -45.92
CA ASP A 148 60.80 0.36 -47.23
C ASP A 148 60.19 1.70 -47.65
N ALA A 149 60.95 2.79 -47.49
CA ALA A 149 60.53 4.16 -47.81
C ALA A 149 60.27 4.40 -49.31
N SER A 150 60.76 3.52 -50.20
CA SER A 150 60.62 3.68 -51.66
C SER A 150 59.17 3.67 -52.14
N TYR A 151 58.26 3.12 -51.32
CA TYR A 151 56.84 2.98 -51.63
C TYR A 151 55.92 3.86 -50.76
N ASP A 152 56.46 4.81 -49.99
CA ASP A 152 55.68 5.70 -49.11
C ASP A 152 54.55 6.43 -49.84
N ARG A 153 54.82 6.93 -51.06
CA ARG A 153 53.82 7.64 -51.87
C ARG A 153 52.61 6.77 -52.22
N TYR A 154 52.82 5.45 -52.37
CA TYR A 154 51.76 4.49 -52.65
C TYR A 154 50.96 4.16 -51.38
N ARG A 155 51.63 4.02 -50.22
CA ARG A 155 50.97 3.83 -48.91
C ARG A 155 50.13 5.05 -48.51
N ILE A 156 50.69 6.27 -48.61
CA ILE A 156 49.97 7.52 -48.33
C ILE A 156 48.74 7.65 -49.22
N GLY A 157 48.85 7.28 -50.50
CA GLY A 157 47.71 7.27 -51.42
C GLY A 157 46.67 6.19 -51.12
N LEU A 158 47.06 5.06 -50.54
CA LEU A 158 46.17 3.95 -50.17
C LEU A 158 45.40 4.22 -48.87
N TYR A 159 46.02 4.89 -47.90
CA TYR A 159 45.41 5.22 -46.59
C TYR A 159 44.75 6.60 -46.55
N ARG A 160 44.58 7.26 -47.70
CA ARG A 160 43.91 8.57 -47.79
C ARG A 160 42.42 8.40 -47.45
N GLU A 161 41.86 9.32 -46.65
CA GLU A 161 40.48 9.23 -46.15
C GLU A 161 39.40 9.14 -47.25
N ASP A 162 39.67 9.68 -48.44
CA ASP A 162 38.80 9.66 -49.61
C ASP A 162 39.12 8.52 -50.60
N SER A 163 39.95 7.53 -50.21
CA SER A 163 40.31 6.41 -51.07
C SER A 163 39.54 5.14 -50.74
N ASP A 164 38.67 4.73 -51.66
CA ASP A 164 37.93 3.46 -51.52
C ASP A 164 38.76 2.22 -51.89
N LYS A 165 40.04 2.37 -52.25
CA LYS A 165 40.84 1.28 -52.83
C LYS A 165 41.08 0.13 -51.86
N LEU A 166 41.38 0.45 -50.59
CA LEU A 166 41.58 -0.56 -49.55
C LEU A 166 40.25 -1.22 -49.16
N SER A 167 39.19 -0.41 -49.03
CA SER A 167 37.83 -0.89 -48.74
C SER A 167 37.34 -1.84 -49.83
N ASN A 168 37.45 -1.46 -51.12
CA ASN A 168 37.10 -2.28 -52.26
C ASN A 168 37.91 -3.59 -52.31
N LEU A 169 39.21 -3.57 -51.96
CA LEU A 169 40.02 -4.79 -51.88
C LEU A 169 39.48 -5.74 -50.81
N ILE A 170 39.19 -5.22 -49.61
CA ILE A 170 38.65 -6.01 -48.49
C ILE A 170 37.25 -6.54 -48.85
N GLU A 171 36.38 -5.72 -49.42
CA GLU A 171 35.03 -6.10 -49.85
C GLU A 171 35.05 -7.21 -50.91
N ASN A 172 35.94 -7.11 -51.91
CA ASN A 172 36.10 -8.15 -52.92
C ASN A 172 36.60 -9.48 -52.32
N ILE A 173 37.47 -9.44 -51.30
CA ILE A 173 37.91 -10.64 -50.58
C ILE A 173 36.77 -11.21 -49.74
N MET A 174 35.96 -10.35 -49.11
CA MET A 174 34.80 -10.73 -48.29
C MET A 174 33.64 -11.30 -49.10
N ALA A 175 33.54 -10.97 -50.40
CA ALA A 175 32.54 -11.50 -51.31
C ALA A 175 32.79 -12.96 -51.75
N ASP A 176 34.02 -13.45 -51.63
CA ASP A 176 34.37 -14.86 -51.89
C ASP A 176 34.38 -15.68 -50.59
N ASP A 177 33.76 -16.87 -50.57
CA ASP A 177 33.63 -17.69 -49.36
C ASP A 177 34.98 -18.13 -48.77
N LYS A 178 35.96 -18.46 -49.63
CA LYS A 178 37.30 -18.88 -49.19
C LYS A 178 38.14 -17.68 -48.77
N GLY A 179 38.04 -16.58 -49.51
CA GLY A 179 38.65 -15.29 -49.21
C GLY A 179 38.20 -14.75 -47.86
N LYS A 180 36.89 -14.70 -47.62
CA LYS A 180 36.28 -14.33 -46.35
C LYS A 180 36.78 -15.20 -45.20
N ALA A 181 36.77 -16.53 -45.37
CA ALA A 181 37.25 -17.45 -44.34
C ALA A 181 38.72 -17.19 -43.98
N LYS A 182 39.58 -16.99 -44.99
CA LYS A 182 41.01 -16.75 -44.79
C LYS A 182 41.29 -15.37 -44.20
N LEU A 183 40.60 -14.34 -44.64
CA LEU A 183 40.75 -12.98 -44.12
C LEU A 183 40.33 -12.90 -42.65
N LEU A 184 39.19 -13.49 -42.29
CA LEU A 184 38.74 -13.55 -40.89
C LEU A 184 39.69 -14.39 -40.01
N GLU A 185 40.29 -15.45 -40.56
CA GLU A 185 41.35 -16.21 -39.86
C GLU A 185 42.58 -15.34 -39.58
N CYS A 186 43.05 -14.57 -40.57
CA CYS A 186 44.18 -13.66 -40.43
C CYS A 186 43.90 -12.47 -39.50
N MET A 187 42.67 -11.94 -39.51
CA MET A 187 42.28 -10.81 -38.68
C MET A 187 41.98 -11.19 -37.23
N ARG A 188 41.63 -12.46 -36.97
CA ARG A 188 41.26 -12.97 -35.64
C ARG A 188 42.14 -12.46 -34.48
N PRO A 189 43.49 -12.52 -34.52
CA PRO A 189 44.33 -12.03 -33.42
C PRO A 189 44.27 -10.50 -33.21
N HIS A 190 44.00 -9.72 -34.25
CA HIS A 190 43.90 -8.25 -34.17
C HIS A 190 42.48 -7.77 -33.80
N LEU A 191 41.47 -8.59 -34.08
CA LEU A 191 40.08 -8.30 -33.74
C LEU A 191 39.82 -8.36 -32.23
N GLU A 192 40.57 -9.20 -31.49
CA GLU A 192 40.43 -9.32 -30.04
C GLU A 192 40.82 -8.03 -29.33
N GLU A 193 42.00 -7.50 -29.63
CA GLU A 193 42.49 -6.22 -29.06
C GLU A 193 41.55 -5.06 -29.40
N PHE A 194 41.16 -4.94 -30.67
CA PHE A 194 40.22 -3.92 -31.12
C PHE A 194 38.85 -4.00 -30.42
N ALA A 195 38.30 -5.21 -30.27
CA ALA A 195 37.04 -5.42 -29.57
C ALA A 195 37.13 -5.06 -28.09
N CYS A 196 38.23 -5.42 -27.42
CA CYS A 196 38.48 -5.06 -26.03
C CYS A 196 38.56 -3.54 -25.83
N ASP A 197 39.22 -2.82 -26.74
CA ASP A 197 39.34 -1.37 -26.68
C ASP A 197 38.00 -0.65 -26.84
N ILE A 198 37.16 -1.09 -27.79
CA ILE A 198 35.81 -0.54 -27.95
C ILE A 198 34.99 -0.77 -26.68
N VAL A 199 34.97 -2.01 -26.16
CA VAL A 199 34.21 -2.32 -24.93
C VAL A 199 34.72 -1.49 -23.76
N ALA A 200 36.04 -1.29 -23.62
CA ALA A 200 36.59 -0.46 -22.55
C ALA A 200 36.15 1.01 -22.66
N GLN A 201 36.12 1.57 -23.88
CA GLN A 201 35.65 2.94 -24.12
C GLN A 201 34.15 3.10 -23.84
N GLU A 202 33.33 2.14 -24.28
CA GLU A 202 31.89 2.11 -23.99
C GLU A 202 31.64 2.04 -22.47
N MET A 203 32.35 1.15 -21.76
CA MET A 203 32.21 0.99 -20.31
C MET A 203 32.67 2.22 -19.53
N GLU A 204 33.75 2.90 -19.95
CA GLU A 204 34.20 4.15 -19.32
C GLU A 204 33.20 5.29 -19.53
N THR A 205 32.57 5.35 -20.70
CA THR A 205 31.48 6.31 -20.99
C THR A 205 30.28 6.06 -20.09
N ARG A 206 29.82 4.80 -20.00
CA ARG A 206 28.74 4.40 -19.10
C ARG A 206 29.08 4.66 -17.63
N ARG A 207 30.33 4.44 -17.22
CA ARG A 207 30.80 4.67 -15.83
C ARG A 207 30.61 6.12 -15.43
N LYS A 208 30.97 7.07 -16.30
CA LYS A 208 30.80 8.51 -16.04
C LYS A 208 29.34 8.88 -15.85
N ASN A 209 28.45 8.31 -16.67
CA ASN A 209 27.01 8.59 -16.61
C ASN A 209 26.29 7.91 -15.44
N SER A 210 26.82 6.79 -14.95
CA SER A 210 26.20 5.97 -13.89
C SER A 210 26.90 6.10 -12.53
N PHE A 211 27.76 7.10 -12.35
CA PHE A 211 28.55 7.27 -11.13
C PHE A 211 27.70 7.76 -9.96
N LEU A 212 27.81 7.11 -8.79
CA LEU A 212 27.17 7.54 -7.55
C LEU A 212 28.19 7.69 -6.41
N GLN A 213 27.97 8.66 -5.54
CA GLN A 213 28.83 8.89 -4.37
C GLN A 213 28.71 7.79 -3.29
N GLY A 214 27.61 7.02 -3.27
CA GLY A 214 27.39 5.93 -2.32
C GLY A 214 25.94 5.44 -2.30
N VAL A 215 25.64 4.48 -1.42
CA VAL A 215 24.29 3.91 -1.27
C VAL A 215 23.25 4.93 -0.80
N ALA A 216 23.65 5.96 -0.05
CA ALA A 216 22.75 7.00 0.46
C ALA A 216 22.10 7.86 -0.65
N VAL A 217 22.72 7.91 -1.84
CA VAL A 217 22.18 8.66 -3.00
C VAL A 217 20.97 7.96 -3.63
N VAL A 218 20.78 6.66 -3.35
CA VAL A 218 19.66 5.85 -3.84
C VAL A 218 18.39 6.16 -3.04
N THR A 219 17.96 7.42 -3.05
CA THR A 219 16.78 7.90 -2.30
C THR A 219 15.47 7.31 -2.82
N PRO A 220 14.34 7.46 -2.09
CA PRO A 220 13.03 7.12 -2.62
C PRO A 220 12.75 7.72 -4.01
N THR A 221 13.07 8.99 -4.22
CA THR A 221 12.89 9.68 -5.52
C THR A 221 13.77 9.10 -6.62
N PHE A 222 15.02 8.71 -6.29
CA PHE A 222 15.88 8.02 -7.25
C PHE A 222 15.26 6.69 -7.70
N MET A 223 14.68 5.94 -6.76
CA MET A 223 14.07 4.63 -7.03
C MET A 223 12.81 4.69 -7.89
N GLU A 224 12.03 5.77 -7.83
CA GLU A 224 10.87 5.97 -8.70
C GLU A 224 11.27 5.97 -10.19
N ASN A 225 12.42 6.55 -10.49
CA ASN A 225 12.96 6.70 -11.86
C ASN A 225 13.84 5.52 -12.31
N LEU A 226 14.08 4.52 -11.47
CA LEU A 226 14.91 3.37 -11.84
C LEU A 226 14.29 2.61 -13.04
N SER A 227 15.02 2.49 -14.14
CA SER A 227 14.61 1.70 -15.31
C SER A 227 15.68 0.68 -15.67
N LEU A 228 15.28 -0.46 -16.26
CA LEU A 228 16.19 -1.35 -16.98
C LEU A 228 16.25 -1.03 -18.47
N ASP A 229 15.25 -0.31 -18.98
CA ASP A 229 15.16 0.10 -20.37
C ASP A 229 15.83 1.48 -20.48
N GLU A 230 16.94 1.56 -21.23
CA GLU A 230 17.66 2.80 -21.51
C GLU A 230 17.17 3.34 -22.87
N GLU A 231 16.89 4.65 -22.94
CA GLU A 231 16.38 5.31 -24.17
C GLU A 231 17.47 5.42 -25.27
N GLU A 232 18.75 5.42 -24.88
CA GLU A 232 19.91 5.42 -25.77
C GLU A 232 20.93 4.38 -25.29
N ASP A 233 21.30 3.42 -26.16
CA ASP A 233 22.29 2.40 -25.81
C ASP A 233 23.70 3.00 -25.81
N GLN A 234 24.24 3.20 -24.62
CA GLN A 234 25.59 3.75 -24.41
C GLN A 234 26.71 2.71 -24.56
N SER A 235 26.36 1.46 -24.84
CA SER A 235 27.32 0.36 -25.04
C SER A 235 26.87 -0.59 -26.17
N PRO A 236 26.66 -0.09 -27.40
CA PRO A 236 26.04 -0.86 -28.48
C PRO A 236 26.86 -2.06 -28.93
N PHE A 237 28.20 -1.97 -28.89
CA PHE A 237 29.08 -3.07 -29.26
C PHE A 237 29.03 -4.19 -28.22
N LEU A 238 29.13 -3.85 -26.93
CA LEU A 238 28.95 -4.81 -25.84
C LEU A 238 27.54 -5.43 -25.85
N SER A 239 26.50 -4.63 -26.03
CA SER A 239 25.11 -5.11 -26.14
C SER A 239 24.97 -6.13 -27.27
N SER A 240 25.54 -5.86 -28.44
CA SER A 240 25.53 -6.79 -29.58
C SER A 240 26.22 -8.12 -29.26
N ILE A 241 27.35 -8.09 -28.55
CA ILE A 241 28.06 -9.29 -28.10
C ILE A 241 27.21 -10.10 -27.11
N LEU A 242 26.64 -9.44 -26.11
CA LEU A 242 25.81 -10.10 -25.09
C LEU A 242 24.52 -10.67 -25.71
N GLU A 243 23.89 -9.96 -26.64
CA GLU A 243 22.73 -10.44 -27.37
C GLU A 243 23.06 -11.68 -28.19
N ALA A 244 24.17 -11.67 -28.92
CA ALA A 244 24.64 -12.84 -29.66
C ALA A 244 24.91 -14.03 -28.74
N ALA A 245 25.45 -13.81 -27.53
CA ALA A 245 25.67 -14.87 -26.54
C ALA A 245 24.39 -15.36 -25.86
N SER A 246 23.38 -14.50 -25.73
CA SER A 246 22.19 -14.77 -24.92
C SER A 246 21.09 -15.56 -25.64
N GLN A 247 21.08 -15.56 -26.98
CA GLN A 247 20.03 -16.22 -27.77
C GLN A 247 20.52 -16.75 -29.13
N THR A 248 20.02 -17.93 -29.51
CA THR A 248 20.18 -18.49 -30.86
C THR A 248 19.11 -17.93 -31.81
N ASP A 249 19.33 -18.04 -33.12
CA ASP A 249 18.34 -17.58 -34.11
C ASP A 249 17.00 -18.32 -34.01
N ARG A 250 17.05 -19.61 -33.63
CA ARG A 250 15.82 -20.36 -33.29
C ARG A 250 15.10 -19.76 -32.09
N ALA A 251 15.85 -19.38 -31.04
CA ALA A 251 15.28 -18.77 -29.84
C ALA A 251 14.69 -17.38 -30.13
N LYS A 252 15.32 -16.57 -30.99
CA LYS A 252 14.75 -15.28 -31.43
C LYS A 252 13.33 -15.41 -31.97
N ILE A 253 13.04 -16.49 -32.70
CA ILE A 253 11.73 -16.72 -33.32
C ILE A 253 10.74 -17.38 -32.34
N GLN A 254 11.20 -18.32 -31.51
CA GLN A 254 10.32 -19.22 -30.76
C GLN A 254 10.16 -18.88 -29.28
N ASN A 255 11.05 -18.08 -28.70
CA ASN A 255 11.08 -17.85 -27.26
C ASN A 255 10.01 -16.85 -26.80
N LYS A 256 9.00 -17.35 -26.10
CA LYS A 256 7.91 -16.55 -25.53
C LYS A 256 8.07 -16.26 -24.03
N LYS A 257 9.13 -16.77 -23.39
CA LYS A 257 9.28 -16.76 -21.92
C LYS A 257 10.49 -15.97 -21.43
N LYS A 258 11.68 -16.14 -22.03
CA LYS A 258 12.87 -15.39 -21.60
C LYS A 258 12.99 -14.10 -22.38
N ASN A 259 13.40 -13.02 -21.72
CA ASN A 259 13.70 -11.73 -22.33
C ASN A 259 15.23 -11.51 -22.30
N PRO A 260 15.96 -11.75 -23.41
CA PRO A 260 17.41 -11.62 -23.46
C PRO A 260 17.89 -10.16 -23.29
N ALA A 261 17.13 -9.17 -23.76
CA ALA A 261 17.50 -7.76 -23.61
C ALA A 261 17.62 -7.35 -22.14
N LYS A 262 16.63 -7.72 -21.31
CA LYS A 262 16.68 -7.47 -19.86
C LYS A 262 17.85 -8.18 -19.19
N LEU A 263 18.14 -9.41 -19.58
CA LEU A 263 19.31 -10.15 -19.07
C LEU A 263 20.60 -9.43 -19.42
N CYS A 264 20.77 -9.02 -20.67
CA CYS A 264 21.95 -8.30 -21.13
C CYS A 264 22.15 -7.01 -20.34
N GLN A 265 21.09 -6.22 -20.13
CA GLN A 265 21.17 -5.01 -19.30
C GLN A 265 21.59 -5.27 -17.85
N VAL A 266 21.10 -6.37 -17.24
CA VAL A 266 21.55 -6.78 -15.89
C VAL A 266 23.01 -7.24 -15.89
N ILE A 267 23.47 -7.92 -16.94
CA ILE A 267 24.89 -8.31 -17.10
C ILE A 267 25.77 -7.06 -17.29
N THR A 268 25.39 -6.12 -18.14
CA THR A 268 26.14 -4.87 -18.33
C THR A 268 26.26 -4.11 -17.02
N ARG A 269 25.21 -4.07 -16.19
CA ARG A 269 25.26 -3.46 -14.85
C ARG A 269 26.12 -4.22 -13.86
N GLN A 270 26.20 -5.55 -13.93
CA GLN A 270 27.16 -6.34 -13.14
C GLN A 270 28.60 -6.00 -13.54
N LEU A 271 28.89 -5.97 -14.84
CA LEU A 271 30.20 -5.60 -15.37
C LEU A 271 30.57 -4.17 -14.97
N LEU A 272 29.62 -3.24 -15.04
CA LEU A 272 29.85 -1.83 -14.70
C LEU A 272 30.12 -1.63 -13.20
N TYR A 273 29.39 -2.35 -12.34
CA TYR A 273 29.66 -2.34 -10.90
C TYR A 273 31.01 -2.97 -10.55
N GLN A 274 31.42 -4.03 -11.27
CA GLN A 274 32.73 -4.63 -11.13
C GLN A 274 33.85 -3.70 -11.64
N TYR A 275 33.59 -2.96 -12.72
CA TYR A 275 34.49 -1.95 -13.27
C TYR A 275 34.65 -0.77 -12.33
N SER A 276 33.57 -0.38 -11.64
CA SER A 276 33.55 0.68 -10.64
C SER A 276 32.49 0.40 -9.58
N ASN A 277 32.93 0.24 -8.33
CA ASN A 277 32.02 0.04 -7.20
C ASN A 277 31.09 1.24 -6.92
N ARG A 278 31.25 2.34 -7.66
CA ARG A 278 30.39 3.54 -7.64
C ARG A 278 29.20 3.45 -8.59
N CYS A 279 29.18 2.48 -9.48
CA CYS A 279 28.03 2.21 -10.37
C CYS A 279 27.10 1.17 -9.73
N LEU A 280 26.50 1.56 -8.59
CA LEU A 280 25.88 0.64 -7.62
C LEU A 280 24.35 0.75 -7.52
N ALA A 281 23.69 1.56 -8.37
CA ALA A 281 22.25 1.83 -8.31
C ALA A 281 21.41 0.54 -8.30
N PHE A 282 21.61 -0.29 -9.33
CA PHE A 282 20.86 -1.55 -9.48
C PHE A 282 21.20 -2.52 -8.35
N GLN A 283 22.47 -2.66 -7.99
CA GLN A 283 22.94 -3.56 -6.94
C GLN A 283 22.38 -3.19 -5.56
N THR A 284 22.21 -1.90 -5.30
CA THR A 284 21.61 -1.40 -4.05
C THR A 284 20.12 -1.69 -4.02
N ALA A 285 19.42 -1.36 -5.10
CA ALA A 285 17.99 -1.67 -5.26
C ALA A 285 17.72 -3.17 -5.13
N PHE A 286 18.50 -4.00 -5.82
CA PHE A 286 18.36 -5.45 -5.81
C PHE A 286 18.76 -6.05 -4.45
N GLY A 287 19.81 -5.54 -3.80
CA GLY A 287 20.19 -5.93 -2.45
C GLY A 287 19.12 -5.64 -1.41
N LEU A 288 18.52 -4.44 -1.46
CA LEU A 288 17.40 -4.09 -0.59
C LEU A 288 16.15 -4.93 -0.91
N PHE A 289 15.89 -5.23 -2.19
CA PHE A 289 14.82 -6.15 -2.59
C PHE A 289 15.02 -7.54 -1.97
N LEU A 290 16.19 -8.16 -2.13
CA LEU A 290 16.54 -9.46 -1.54
C LEU A 290 16.42 -9.43 -0.02
N TRP A 291 16.84 -8.34 0.60
CA TRP A 291 16.65 -8.17 2.03
C TRP A 291 15.15 -8.13 2.37
N SER A 292 14.35 -7.30 1.72
CA SER A 292 12.92 -7.15 1.99
C SER A 292 12.07 -8.40 1.72
N THR A 293 12.56 -9.34 0.90
CA THR A 293 11.91 -10.63 0.60
C THR A 293 12.34 -11.75 1.53
N GLY A 294 13.25 -11.48 2.47
CA GLY A 294 13.66 -12.45 3.47
C GLY A 294 14.94 -13.22 3.19
N CYS A 295 15.69 -12.91 2.12
CA CYS A 295 16.92 -13.64 1.81
C CYS A 295 17.93 -13.61 2.97
N ALA A 296 18.56 -14.74 3.24
CA ALA A 296 19.58 -14.85 4.28
C ALA A 296 20.82 -13.98 3.94
N ARG A 297 21.57 -13.55 4.96
CA ARG A 297 22.82 -12.78 4.79
C ARG A 297 23.78 -13.47 3.83
N GLN A 298 24.00 -14.78 4.01
CA GLN A 298 24.89 -15.58 3.15
C GLN A 298 24.46 -15.54 1.68
N THR A 299 23.16 -15.52 1.39
CA THR A 299 22.64 -15.41 0.02
C THR A 299 22.91 -14.03 -0.57
N ILE A 300 22.70 -12.96 0.20
CA ILE A 300 23.01 -11.59 -0.24
C ILE A 300 24.51 -11.44 -0.51
N ASP A 301 25.36 -11.94 0.41
CA ASP A 301 26.81 -11.88 0.26
C ASP A 301 27.32 -12.75 -0.91
N ALA A 302 26.67 -13.90 -1.19
CA ALA A 302 26.97 -14.70 -2.38
C ALA A 302 26.61 -13.95 -3.67
N LEU A 303 25.45 -13.29 -3.72
CA LEU A 303 25.04 -12.48 -4.88
C LEU A 303 25.89 -11.21 -5.05
N PHE A 304 26.40 -10.65 -3.96
CA PHE A 304 27.38 -9.57 -3.98
C PHE A 304 28.69 -10.01 -4.64
N ARG A 305 29.19 -11.21 -4.35
CA ARG A 305 30.38 -11.78 -5.02
C ARG A 305 30.17 -12.00 -6.53
N CYS A 306 28.91 -12.09 -6.97
CA CYS A 306 28.53 -12.14 -8.38
C CYS A 306 28.17 -10.75 -8.97
N ALA A 307 28.45 -9.64 -8.25
CA ALA A 307 28.12 -8.27 -8.68
C ALA A 307 26.62 -7.98 -8.94
N LEU A 308 25.72 -8.86 -8.48
CA LEU A 308 24.26 -8.71 -8.64
C LEU A 308 23.63 -7.83 -7.55
N SER A 309 24.25 -7.80 -6.38
CA SER A 309 23.80 -7.07 -5.19
C SER A 309 24.97 -6.31 -4.58
N VAL A 310 24.70 -5.31 -3.75
CA VAL A 310 25.69 -4.84 -2.76
C VAL A 310 25.78 -5.84 -1.60
N GLY A 311 26.88 -5.83 -0.84
CA GLY A 311 27.04 -6.68 0.34
C GLY A 311 26.01 -6.39 1.43
N TYR A 312 25.78 -7.34 2.34
CA TYR A 312 24.76 -7.20 3.39
C TYR A 312 24.94 -5.94 4.24
N ASP A 313 26.17 -5.63 4.63
CA ASP A 313 26.46 -4.45 5.45
C ASP A 313 26.15 -3.15 4.69
N SER A 314 26.39 -3.10 3.38
CA SER A 314 25.98 -1.98 2.52
C SER A 314 24.45 -1.85 2.42
N VAL A 315 23.70 -2.95 2.46
CA VAL A 315 22.23 -2.90 2.54
C VAL A 315 21.78 -2.31 3.88
N GLN A 316 22.43 -2.68 5.00
CA GLN A 316 22.11 -2.11 6.31
C GLN A 316 22.41 -0.61 6.36
N ASN A 317 23.58 -0.19 5.86
CA ASN A 317 23.95 1.23 5.75
C ASN A 317 22.97 2.00 4.85
N HIS A 318 22.45 1.36 3.81
CA HIS A 318 21.43 1.96 2.97
C HIS A 318 20.11 2.14 3.71
N ILE A 319 19.64 1.14 4.47
CA ILE A 319 18.43 1.25 5.30
C ILE A 319 18.58 2.38 6.33
N GLU A 320 19.74 2.51 6.97
CA GLU A 320 20.03 3.60 7.91
C GLU A 320 19.99 4.96 7.22
N ALA A 321 20.67 5.13 6.08
CA ALA A 321 20.63 6.38 5.31
C ALA A 321 19.21 6.71 4.81
N SER A 322 18.43 5.70 4.39
CA SER A 322 17.02 5.87 4.03
C SER A 322 16.16 6.27 5.22
N ALA A 323 16.44 5.73 6.40
CA ALA A 323 15.75 6.09 7.64
C ALA A 323 16.03 7.55 8.02
N ASP A 324 17.29 7.98 7.97
CA ASP A 324 17.66 9.38 8.22
C ASP A 324 16.98 10.32 7.24
N PHE A 325 16.99 10.01 5.93
CA PHE A 325 16.28 10.78 4.92
C PHE A 325 14.77 10.87 5.20
N CYS A 326 14.15 9.77 5.61
CA CYS A 326 12.73 9.74 5.98
C CYS A 326 12.44 10.55 7.25
N MET A 327 13.34 10.52 8.25
CA MET A 327 13.21 11.31 9.47
C MET A 327 13.38 12.81 9.21
N ASP A 328 14.29 13.20 8.31
CA ASP A 328 14.41 14.60 7.86
C ASP A 328 13.14 15.07 7.15
N ALA A 329 12.55 14.21 6.31
CA ALA A 329 11.26 14.51 5.68
C ALA A 329 10.13 14.65 6.72
N ALA A 330 10.09 13.80 7.75
CA ALA A 330 9.15 13.91 8.85
C ALA A 330 9.33 15.20 9.66
N ALA A 331 10.57 15.61 9.93
CA ALA A 331 10.88 16.86 10.62
C ALA A 331 10.38 18.10 9.86
N ASN A 332 10.46 18.07 8.52
CA ASN A 332 9.92 19.14 7.67
C ASN A 332 8.38 19.19 7.73
N VAL A 333 7.71 18.04 7.78
CA VAL A 333 6.23 17.98 7.82
C VAL A 333 5.67 18.55 9.11
N VAL A 334 6.37 18.38 10.24
CA VAL A 334 5.95 18.95 11.53
C VAL A 334 5.93 20.49 11.53
N GLN A 335 6.64 21.14 10.61
CA GLN A 335 6.57 22.59 10.41
C GLN A 335 5.28 23.05 9.71
N GLU A 336 4.50 22.13 9.15
CA GLU A 336 3.21 22.36 8.51
C GLU A 336 2.07 21.71 9.34
N PRO A 337 0.78 22.04 9.06
CA PRO A 337 -0.33 21.29 9.64
C PRO A 337 -0.25 19.79 9.33
N HIS A 338 -0.15 18.99 10.38
CA HIS A 338 -0.01 17.53 10.33
C HIS A 338 -0.88 16.87 11.39
N SER A 339 -1.22 15.61 11.16
CA SER A 339 -1.77 14.72 12.19
C SER A 339 -0.70 13.74 12.67
N PHE A 340 -0.90 13.20 13.87
CA PHE A 340 -0.02 12.24 14.50
C PHE A 340 -0.79 11.00 14.93
N GLU A 341 -0.41 9.87 14.34
CA GLU A 341 -0.98 8.56 14.62
C GLU A 341 0.10 7.64 15.15
N TYR A 342 -0.23 6.84 16.15
CA TYR A 342 0.69 5.84 16.70
C TYR A 342 -0.07 4.68 17.33
N ASP A 343 0.59 3.53 17.38
CA ASP A 343 0.01 2.29 17.88
C ASP A 343 1.10 1.35 18.41
N ASN A 344 0.68 0.35 19.18
CA ASN A 344 1.52 -0.64 19.82
C ASN A 344 2.21 -1.57 18.81
N LEU A 345 3.53 -1.66 18.92
CA LEU A 345 4.35 -2.64 18.23
C LEU A 345 4.79 -3.73 19.20
N ASN A 346 3.98 -4.80 19.25
CA ASN A 346 4.29 -6.00 20.05
C ASN A 346 5.14 -6.99 19.24
N VAL A 347 6.31 -7.36 19.79
CA VAL A 347 7.25 -8.32 19.20
C VAL A 347 7.39 -9.52 20.13
N SER A 348 6.93 -10.70 19.68
CA SER A 348 7.04 -11.96 20.42
C SER A 348 8.44 -12.57 20.26
N ARG A 349 9.11 -12.86 21.37
CA ARG A 349 10.44 -13.48 21.46
C ARG A 349 10.33 -14.87 22.07
N SER A 350 10.68 -15.90 21.28
CA SER A 350 10.82 -17.34 21.62
C SER A 350 9.65 -18.03 22.38
N ILE A 351 9.43 -19.31 22.08
CA ILE A 351 8.42 -20.18 22.69
C ILE A 351 8.97 -21.06 23.84
N PHE A 352 10.27 -21.05 24.11
CA PHE A 352 10.91 -21.91 25.12
C PHE A 352 10.85 -21.30 26.51
N TYR A 353 9.93 -21.81 27.34
CA TYR A 353 9.55 -21.28 28.65
C TYR A 353 10.56 -21.57 29.79
N GLU A 354 11.42 -22.57 29.63
CA GLU A 354 12.15 -23.19 30.75
C GLU A 354 13.46 -22.48 31.18
N GLN A 355 13.81 -21.33 30.58
CA GLN A 355 15.13 -20.70 30.79
C GLN A 355 15.14 -19.36 31.53
N ILE A 356 14.09 -18.97 32.28
CA ILE A 356 13.99 -17.59 32.76
C ILE A 356 13.64 -17.46 34.26
N GLY A 357 14.55 -16.86 35.03
CA GLY A 357 14.30 -16.23 36.34
C GLY A 357 14.08 -14.71 36.21
N GLU A 358 14.03 -13.97 37.33
CA GLU A 358 13.67 -12.52 37.43
C GLU A 358 14.40 -11.53 36.50
N ARG A 359 15.48 -11.91 35.82
CA ARG A 359 16.30 -11.05 34.96
C ARG A 359 16.18 -11.32 33.45
N GLY A 360 15.30 -12.23 33.00
CA GLY A 360 15.13 -12.49 31.57
C GLY A 360 14.26 -11.46 30.86
N VAL A 361 14.50 -11.27 29.56
CA VAL A 361 13.67 -10.43 28.68
C VAL A 361 12.30 -11.10 28.52
N GLY A 362 11.22 -10.33 28.67
CA GLY A 362 9.85 -10.85 28.57
C GLY A 362 9.55 -11.53 27.23
N LYS A 363 8.60 -12.49 27.24
CA LYS A 363 8.14 -13.22 26.04
C LYS A 363 7.66 -12.29 24.93
N VAL A 364 7.05 -11.17 25.30
CA VAL A 364 6.67 -10.11 24.36
C VAL A 364 7.40 -8.86 24.79
N THR A 365 8.13 -8.27 23.86
CA THR A 365 8.65 -6.91 24.03
C THR A 365 7.72 -5.96 23.31
N SER A 366 7.14 -5.03 24.05
CA SER A 366 6.22 -4.01 23.56
C SER A 366 6.99 -2.72 23.29
N GLY A 367 6.60 -2.03 22.22
CA GLY A 367 7.07 -0.71 21.87
C GLY A 367 5.97 0.05 21.14
N THR A 368 6.31 1.20 20.59
CA THR A 368 5.35 2.06 19.87
C THR A 368 5.90 2.43 18.50
N PHE A 369 5.04 2.37 17.49
CA PHE A 369 5.34 2.86 16.15
C PHE A 369 4.40 4.01 15.83
N GLY A 370 4.91 5.06 15.19
CA GLY A 370 4.14 6.25 14.85
C GLY A 370 4.42 6.72 13.43
N LEU A 371 3.52 7.56 12.94
CA LEU A 371 3.63 8.21 11.66
C LEU A 371 2.95 9.59 11.71
N PHE A 372 3.42 10.49 10.85
CA PHE A 372 2.70 11.73 10.58
C PHE A 372 1.97 11.66 9.25
N CYS A 373 0.79 12.26 9.17
CA CYS A 373 0.12 12.52 7.90
C CYS A 373 0.03 14.02 7.62
N ARG A 374 0.30 14.40 6.38
CA ARG A 374 0.05 15.78 5.92
C ARG A 374 -1.45 16.00 5.81
N LEU A 375 -1.96 17.03 6.46
CA LEU A 375 -3.40 17.32 6.50
C LEU A 375 -3.89 17.94 5.18
N ARG A 376 -5.00 17.43 4.67
CA ARG A 376 -5.78 18.03 3.59
C ARG A 376 -6.63 19.18 4.13
N ASN A 377 -6.78 20.23 3.34
CA ASN A 377 -7.62 21.40 3.64
C ASN A 377 -7.22 22.16 4.92
N ALA A 378 -6.02 21.91 5.45
CA ALA A 378 -5.53 22.54 6.66
C ALA A 378 -4.65 23.76 6.36
N LYS A 379 -4.95 24.86 7.05
CA LYS A 379 -4.10 26.06 7.11
C LYS A 379 -3.67 26.27 8.54
N ARG A 380 -2.50 26.86 8.76
CA ARG A 380 -1.93 27.08 10.10
C ARG A 380 -2.85 27.89 11.03
N GLU A 381 -3.61 28.84 10.49
CA GLU A 381 -4.59 29.64 11.24
C GLU A 381 -5.80 28.81 11.74
N HIS A 382 -6.19 27.77 11.01
CA HIS A 382 -7.26 26.85 11.44
C HIS A 382 -6.81 25.90 12.55
N MET A 383 -5.49 25.77 12.77
CA MET A 383 -4.91 24.90 13.79
C MET A 383 -4.75 25.61 15.13
N LEU A 384 -5.19 26.86 15.31
CA LEU A 384 -4.97 27.58 16.57
C LEU A 384 -5.71 26.91 17.74
N LEU A 385 -4.96 26.55 18.79
CA LEU A 385 -5.51 25.80 19.93
C LEU A 385 -6.38 26.67 20.86
N ALA A 386 -5.99 27.92 21.08
CA ALA A 386 -6.61 28.79 22.08
C ALA A 386 -8.14 28.98 21.91
N PRO A 387 -8.69 29.19 20.69
CA PRO A 387 -10.14 29.25 20.48
C PRO A 387 -10.87 27.96 20.89
N MET A 388 -10.28 26.79 20.63
CA MET A 388 -10.87 25.50 20.98
C MET A 388 -10.87 25.31 22.50
N MET A 389 -9.78 25.67 23.18
CA MET A 389 -9.71 25.58 24.63
C MET A 389 -10.67 26.56 25.31
N LYS A 390 -10.92 27.75 24.74
CA LYS A 390 -11.96 28.66 25.22
C LYS A 390 -13.36 28.04 25.11
N ARG A 391 -13.66 27.39 23.98
CA ARG A 391 -14.93 26.67 23.77
C ARG A 391 -15.07 25.48 24.71
N PHE A 392 -14.01 24.70 24.90
CA PHE A 392 -13.96 23.57 25.83
C PHE A 392 -14.34 24.00 27.26
N ARG A 393 -13.78 25.11 27.74
CA ARG A 393 -14.08 25.65 29.08
C ARG A 393 -15.51 26.16 29.23
N ALA A 394 -16.20 26.44 28.13
CA ALA A 394 -17.59 26.92 28.11
C ALA A 394 -18.62 25.80 27.86
N LEU A 395 -18.22 24.53 27.91
CA LEU A 395 -19.10 23.40 27.64
C LEU A 395 -20.23 23.27 28.66
N ALA A 396 -21.46 23.13 28.16
CA ALA A 396 -22.65 22.84 28.96
C ALA A 396 -23.06 21.35 28.96
N GLY A 397 -22.33 20.51 28.21
CA GLY A 397 -22.65 19.10 28.00
C GLY A 397 -23.60 18.83 26.84
N LEU A 398 -23.78 17.54 26.53
CA LEU A 398 -24.62 17.04 25.44
C LEU A 398 -26.07 16.80 25.90
N GLN A 399 -27.02 17.02 25.00
CA GLN A 399 -28.44 16.72 25.18
C GLN A 399 -28.91 15.70 24.14
N TYR A 400 -29.66 14.68 24.57
CA TYR A 400 -30.08 13.60 23.65
C TYR A 400 -30.83 14.14 22.42
N ASN A 401 -31.93 14.86 22.62
CA ASN A 401 -32.81 15.30 21.52
C ASN A 401 -32.15 16.25 20.51
N ARG A 402 -31.18 17.05 20.97
CA ARG A 402 -30.46 18.03 20.14
C ARG A 402 -29.21 17.44 19.50
N ASP A 403 -28.46 16.64 20.26
CA ASP A 403 -27.10 16.27 19.91
C ASP A 403 -26.94 14.82 19.46
N ILE A 404 -27.76 13.90 19.96
CA ILE A 404 -27.63 12.46 19.73
C ILE A 404 -28.79 11.90 18.91
N ARG A 405 -29.97 12.51 18.95
CA ARG A 405 -31.07 12.07 18.09
C ARG A 405 -30.70 12.35 16.62
N PRO A 406 -30.77 11.35 15.73
CA PRO A 406 -30.60 11.60 14.30
C PRO A 406 -31.57 12.68 13.80
N SER A 407 -31.08 13.64 13.02
CA SER A 407 -31.93 14.63 12.37
C SER A 407 -32.76 13.98 11.24
N LEU A 408 -33.80 14.67 10.76
CA LEU A 408 -34.58 14.19 9.62
C LEU A 408 -33.71 14.02 8.35
N ASP A 409 -32.76 14.93 8.12
CA ASP A 409 -31.77 14.81 7.03
C ASP A 409 -30.89 13.56 7.20
N HIS A 410 -30.41 13.29 8.43
CA HIS A 410 -29.61 12.10 8.69
C HIS A 410 -30.41 10.81 8.50
N LEU A 411 -31.67 10.77 8.93
CA LEU A 411 -32.54 9.61 8.71
C LEU A 411 -32.84 9.39 7.23
N ALA A 412 -33.12 10.46 6.49
CA ALA A 412 -33.32 10.40 5.04
C ALA A 412 -32.05 9.90 4.32
N SER A 413 -30.88 10.41 4.71
CA SER A 413 -29.59 9.98 4.16
C SER A 413 -29.26 8.53 4.51
N TYR A 414 -29.51 8.07 5.74
CA TYR A 414 -29.36 6.66 6.10
C TYR A 414 -30.26 5.77 5.23
N ARG A 415 -31.54 6.15 5.09
CA ARG A 415 -32.51 5.40 4.30
C ARG A 415 -32.10 5.32 2.82
N ASP A 416 -31.68 6.43 2.21
CA ASP A 416 -31.17 6.42 0.83
C ASP A 416 -29.94 5.52 0.68
N GLN A 417 -28.97 5.61 1.60
CA GLN A 417 -27.79 4.73 1.58
C GLN A 417 -28.16 3.26 1.72
N ALA A 418 -29.09 2.91 2.61
CA ALA A 418 -29.60 1.54 2.76
C ALA A 418 -30.30 1.06 1.48
N THR A 419 -31.12 1.91 0.86
CA THR A 419 -31.80 1.64 -0.41
C THR A 419 -30.80 1.32 -1.52
N ILE A 420 -29.80 2.18 -1.70
CA ILE A 420 -28.74 1.96 -2.71
C ILE A 420 -27.95 0.69 -2.41
N LEU A 421 -27.63 0.42 -1.14
CA LEU A 421 -26.92 -0.80 -0.77
C LEU A 421 -27.74 -2.05 -1.13
N VAL A 422 -29.03 -2.10 -0.78
CA VAL A 422 -29.94 -3.21 -1.09
C VAL A 422 -30.10 -3.42 -2.60
N ILE A 423 -30.20 -2.34 -3.38
CA ILE A 423 -30.24 -2.39 -4.85
C ILE A 423 -28.92 -2.90 -5.43
N SER A 424 -27.77 -2.43 -4.92
CA SER A 424 -26.45 -2.83 -5.41
C SER A 424 -26.18 -4.33 -5.29
N ARG A 425 -26.88 -5.04 -4.38
CA ARG A 425 -26.75 -6.49 -4.22
C ARG A 425 -27.24 -7.24 -5.46
N LEU A 426 -28.26 -6.75 -6.17
CA LEU A 426 -28.70 -7.36 -7.42
C LEU A 426 -27.56 -7.40 -8.44
N ALA A 427 -26.88 -6.27 -8.64
CA ALA A 427 -25.76 -6.16 -9.57
C ALA A 427 -24.53 -6.98 -9.17
N ALA A 428 -24.39 -7.33 -7.88
CA ALA A 428 -23.28 -8.14 -7.39
C ALA A 428 -23.44 -9.64 -7.66
N TYR A 429 -24.69 -10.13 -7.83
CA TYR A 429 -24.99 -11.56 -7.93
C TYR A 429 -25.74 -11.98 -9.19
N GLU A 430 -26.27 -11.03 -9.97
CA GLU A 430 -26.97 -11.26 -11.23
C GLU A 430 -26.41 -10.31 -12.30
N GLU A 431 -25.79 -10.88 -13.34
CA GLU A 431 -25.08 -10.13 -14.39
C GLU A 431 -26.02 -9.22 -15.19
N GLU A 432 -27.29 -9.60 -15.31
CA GLU A 432 -28.33 -8.83 -15.99
C GLU A 432 -28.59 -7.46 -15.32
N PHE A 433 -28.14 -7.26 -14.07
CA PHE A 433 -28.23 -6.02 -13.33
C PHE A 433 -26.92 -5.20 -13.30
N GLU A 434 -25.89 -5.55 -14.08
CA GLU A 434 -24.58 -4.84 -14.09
C GLU A 434 -24.74 -3.33 -14.35
N TRP A 435 -25.75 -2.93 -15.14
CA TRP A 435 -26.06 -1.55 -15.48
C TRP A 435 -26.36 -0.66 -14.26
N ILE A 436 -26.86 -1.23 -13.16
CA ILE A 436 -27.14 -0.50 -11.90
C ILE A 436 -25.88 0.21 -11.39
N SER A 437 -24.72 -0.46 -11.47
CA SER A 437 -23.44 0.07 -10.99
C SER A 437 -22.98 1.32 -11.76
N LYS A 438 -23.55 1.56 -12.95
CA LYS A 438 -23.21 2.70 -13.81
C LYS A 438 -24.33 3.76 -13.83
N HIS A 439 -25.50 3.47 -13.25
CA HIS A 439 -26.65 4.36 -13.28
C HIS A 439 -26.53 5.45 -12.21
N PRO A 440 -26.52 6.76 -12.57
CA PRO A 440 -26.33 7.86 -11.63
C PRO A 440 -27.36 7.87 -10.48
N ASP A 441 -28.64 7.68 -10.80
CA ASP A 441 -29.73 7.70 -9.80
C ASP A 441 -29.74 6.48 -8.87
N LEU A 442 -28.88 5.49 -9.10
CA LEU A 442 -28.72 4.31 -8.25
C LEU A 442 -27.35 4.32 -7.54
N GLN A 443 -26.74 5.50 -7.41
CA GLN A 443 -25.56 5.74 -6.59
C GLN A 443 -25.94 6.49 -5.31
N HIS A 444 -25.08 6.37 -4.30
CA HIS A 444 -25.23 7.14 -3.07
C HIS A 444 -24.98 8.63 -3.34
N ILE A 445 -25.64 9.50 -2.58
CA ILE A 445 -25.38 10.94 -2.63
C ILE A 445 -24.05 11.24 -1.92
N PRO A 446 -23.02 11.78 -2.61
CA PRO A 446 -21.77 12.17 -1.97
C PRO A 446 -21.99 13.33 -0.99
N ARG A 447 -21.39 13.28 0.20
CA ARG A 447 -21.51 14.32 1.24
C ARG A 447 -20.18 15.00 1.51
N ARG A 448 -19.12 14.24 1.76
CA ARG A 448 -17.76 14.74 1.95
C ARG A 448 -16.71 13.76 1.41
N PRO A 449 -16.73 13.46 0.09
CA PRO A 449 -15.81 12.49 -0.51
C PRO A 449 -14.38 13.01 -0.60
N ILE A 450 -13.41 12.10 -0.57
CA ILE A 450 -12.03 12.40 -0.95
C ILE A 450 -11.98 12.67 -2.47
N PRO A 451 -11.33 13.77 -2.92
CA PRO A 451 -11.18 14.05 -4.35
C PRO A 451 -10.45 12.93 -5.09
N VAL A 452 -10.98 12.54 -6.25
CA VAL A 452 -10.31 11.58 -7.15
C VAL A 452 -8.95 12.15 -7.56
N GLY A 453 -7.91 11.31 -7.54
CA GLY A 453 -6.53 11.71 -7.80
C GLY A 453 -5.76 12.18 -6.57
N TYR A 454 -6.42 12.49 -5.44
CA TYR A 454 -5.73 12.87 -4.21
C TYR A 454 -5.00 11.69 -3.58
N LYS A 455 -3.68 11.83 -3.37
CA LYS A 455 -2.85 10.85 -2.67
C LYS A 455 -2.46 11.38 -1.29
N THR A 456 -2.83 10.64 -0.25
CA THR A 456 -2.44 10.95 1.12
C THR A 456 -0.94 10.72 1.29
N LYS A 457 -0.23 11.71 1.85
CA LYS A 457 1.20 11.63 2.17
C LYS A 457 1.37 11.36 3.65
N TYR A 458 2.11 10.30 3.97
CA TYR A 458 2.42 9.90 5.33
C TYR A 458 3.92 9.63 5.50
N TYR A 459 4.40 9.78 6.73
CA TYR A 459 5.82 9.80 7.10
C TYR A 459 6.04 8.89 8.32
N PRO A 460 6.39 7.62 8.11
CA PRO A 460 6.73 6.67 9.17
C PRO A 460 7.89 7.15 10.04
N LEU A 461 7.84 6.86 11.34
CA LEU A 461 8.88 7.22 12.30
C LEU A 461 9.68 5.99 12.76
N ARG A 462 10.77 6.26 13.48
CA ARG A 462 11.51 5.21 14.21
C ARG A 462 10.62 4.63 15.30
N ALA A 463 10.48 3.31 15.33
CA ALA A 463 9.82 2.60 16.39
C ALA A 463 10.61 2.79 17.70
N SER A 464 9.88 2.99 18.80
CA SER A 464 10.43 3.21 20.13
C SER A 464 10.19 1.99 21.03
N THR A 465 11.06 1.80 22.03
CA THR A 465 10.87 0.82 23.11
C THR A 465 9.90 1.28 24.19
N ILE A 466 9.38 2.51 24.08
CA ILE A 466 8.36 3.03 25.00
C ILE A 466 7.05 2.32 24.68
N GLU A 467 6.42 1.72 25.68
CA GLU A 467 5.12 1.06 25.54
C GLU A 467 3.98 2.06 25.62
N GLU A 468 2.99 1.96 24.74
CA GLU A 468 1.87 2.91 24.68
C GLU A 468 0.76 2.55 25.69
N ALA A 469 0.71 1.33 26.23
CA ALA A 469 -0.41 0.88 27.06
C ALA A 469 -0.61 1.65 28.39
N THR A 470 0.36 2.46 28.84
CA THR A 470 0.23 3.30 30.04
C THR A 470 0.17 4.80 29.73
N VAL A 471 -0.41 5.57 30.68
CA VAL A 471 -0.42 7.04 30.61
C VAL A 471 1.01 7.60 30.60
N LEU A 472 1.90 7.01 31.40
CA LEU A 472 3.31 7.43 31.44
C LEU A 472 4.01 7.14 30.11
N GLY A 473 3.78 5.96 29.53
CA GLY A 473 4.34 5.58 28.24
C GLY A 473 3.90 6.52 27.12
N ASN A 474 2.60 6.84 27.03
CA ASN A 474 2.08 7.87 26.12
C ASN A 474 2.79 9.23 26.29
N LEU A 475 2.95 9.70 27.54
CA LEU A 475 3.63 10.96 27.82
C LEU A 475 5.09 10.96 27.35
N GLN A 476 5.82 9.89 27.67
CA GLN A 476 7.22 9.70 27.25
C GLN A 476 7.35 9.62 25.74
N TYR A 477 6.45 8.91 25.07
CA TYR A 477 6.48 8.76 23.62
C TYR A 477 6.22 10.08 22.90
N HIS A 478 5.29 10.90 23.39
CA HIS A 478 5.07 12.25 22.86
C HIS A 478 6.33 13.13 22.96
N ASP A 479 7.03 13.11 24.10
CA ASP A 479 8.26 13.88 24.30
C ASP A 479 9.42 13.30 23.46
N GLU A 480 9.52 11.97 23.36
CA GLU A 480 10.51 11.30 22.52
C GLU A 480 10.40 11.75 21.06
N ILE A 481 9.20 11.70 20.49
CA ILE A 481 8.98 12.10 19.10
C ILE A 481 9.21 13.60 18.92
N TYR A 482 8.47 14.45 19.63
CA TYR A 482 8.48 15.89 19.31
C TYR A 482 9.70 16.62 19.87
N ILE A 483 10.12 16.30 21.09
CA ILE A 483 11.17 17.07 21.80
C ILE A 483 12.55 16.47 21.55
N HIS A 484 12.71 15.15 21.66
CA HIS A 484 14.03 14.52 21.58
C HIS A 484 14.45 14.25 20.13
N LEU A 485 13.59 13.61 19.33
CA LEU A 485 13.90 13.26 17.94
C LEU A 485 13.77 14.46 17.00
N LEU A 486 12.65 15.18 17.06
CA LEU A 486 12.35 16.28 16.13
C LEU A 486 12.76 17.65 16.64
N LYS A 487 13.26 17.75 17.88
CA LYS A 487 13.80 18.97 18.50
C LYS A 487 12.85 20.17 18.41
N GLN A 488 11.55 19.92 18.52
CA GLN A 488 10.55 20.97 18.54
C GLN A 488 10.54 21.67 19.89
N ASP A 489 10.23 22.96 19.86
CA ASP A 489 10.10 23.77 21.06
C ASP A 489 8.67 23.64 21.65
N PRO A 490 8.53 23.29 22.95
CA PRO A 490 7.22 23.17 23.61
C PRO A 490 6.35 24.43 23.54
N GLU A 491 6.94 25.63 23.53
CA GLU A 491 6.18 26.89 23.46
C GLU A 491 5.58 27.09 22.07
N SER A 492 6.32 26.76 21.02
CA SER A 492 5.82 26.71 19.64
C SER A 492 4.70 25.69 19.47
N LEU A 493 4.89 24.46 19.97
CA LEU A 493 3.89 23.39 19.91
C LEU A 493 2.60 23.78 20.63
N SER A 494 2.71 24.48 21.76
CA SER A 494 1.56 24.92 22.57
C SER A 494 0.59 25.85 21.84
N LYS A 495 0.96 26.41 20.69
CA LYS A 495 0.11 27.33 19.91
C LYS A 495 -0.91 26.61 19.04
N TYR A 496 -0.59 25.38 18.60
CA TYR A 496 -1.33 24.68 17.57
C TYR A 496 -1.92 23.36 18.06
N ALA A 497 -3.11 23.04 17.59
CA ALA A 497 -3.73 21.74 17.72
C ALA A 497 -3.06 20.74 16.76
N ILE A 498 -2.92 19.51 17.22
CA ILE A 498 -2.41 18.36 16.48
C ILE A 498 -3.53 17.32 16.47
N PRO A 499 -4.21 17.12 15.34
CA PRO A 499 -5.12 15.99 15.15
C PRO A 499 -4.41 14.68 15.46
N SER A 500 -5.07 13.81 16.21
CA SER A 500 -4.55 12.48 16.51
C SER A 500 -5.68 11.47 16.40
N TYR A 501 -5.49 10.45 15.56
CA TYR A 501 -6.49 9.44 15.23
C TYR A 501 -6.02 8.08 15.70
N ASN A 502 -6.52 7.65 16.85
CA ASN A 502 -6.01 6.45 17.52
C ASN A 502 -7.16 5.53 17.92
N ASP A 503 -6.80 4.33 18.38
CA ASP A 503 -7.77 3.43 18.97
C ASP A 503 -8.40 4.04 20.26
N GLN A 504 -9.43 3.36 20.79
CA GLN A 504 -10.13 3.83 21.97
C GLN A 504 -9.20 3.89 23.20
N PHE A 505 -8.28 2.94 23.34
CA PHE A 505 -7.45 2.82 24.52
C PHE A 505 -6.38 3.91 24.57
N THR A 506 -5.72 4.19 23.45
CA THR A 506 -4.80 5.32 23.29
C THR A 506 -5.49 6.64 23.56
N ASN A 507 -6.66 6.89 22.97
CA ASN A 507 -7.41 8.11 23.25
C ASN A 507 -7.78 8.25 24.74
N ALA A 508 -8.09 7.15 25.42
CA ALA A 508 -8.31 7.17 26.86
C ALA A 508 -7.02 7.50 27.63
N ARG A 509 -5.86 6.93 27.26
CA ARG A 509 -4.57 7.25 27.88
C ARG A 509 -4.21 8.73 27.71
N ILE A 510 -4.42 9.30 26.52
CA ILE A 510 -4.17 10.73 26.25
C ILE A 510 -5.09 11.61 27.11
N ARG A 511 -6.39 11.31 27.19
CA ARG A 511 -7.35 12.06 28.03
C ARG A 511 -7.00 11.96 29.52
N SER A 512 -6.55 10.79 29.97
CA SER A 512 -6.08 10.60 31.35
C SER A 512 -4.81 11.43 31.62
N ALA A 513 -3.87 11.49 30.67
CA ALA A 513 -2.72 12.39 30.73
C ALA A 513 -3.13 13.87 30.81
N GLN A 514 -4.09 14.31 29.98
CA GLN A 514 -4.64 15.66 30.00
C GLN A 514 -5.26 16.01 31.36
N SER A 515 -6.01 15.08 31.94
CA SER A 515 -6.65 15.23 33.25
C SER A 515 -5.62 15.35 34.37
N MET A 516 -4.66 14.42 34.43
CA MET A 516 -3.62 14.40 35.47
C MET A 516 -2.70 15.62 35.41
N ARG A 517 -2.51 16.20 34.23
CA ARG A 517 -1.64 17.35 34.01
C ARG A 517 -2.39 18.67 33.88
N ALA A 518 -3.69 18.74 34.20
CA ALA A 518 -4.52 19.93 33.98
C ALA A 518 -3.97 21.25 34.59
N GLN A 519 -3.13 21.15 35.63
CA GLN A 519 -2.52 22.31 36.33
C GLN A 519 -1.10 22.66 35.86
N ASN A 520 -0.54 21.94 34.87
CA ASN A 520 0.80 22.22 34.36
C ASN A 520 0.88 23.54 33.58
N ILE A 521 2.13 23.99 33.38
CA ILE A 521 2.48 25.33 32.93
C ILE A 521 1.92 25.72 31.55
N ASN A 522 1.96 24.82 30.56
CA ASN A 522 1.63 25.16 29.17
C ASN A 522 0.81 24.05 28.49
N PRO A 523 0.11 24.35 27.38
CA PRO A 523 -0.71 23.37 26.64
C PRO A 523 0.04 22.09 26.21
N TRP A 524 1.33 22.16 25.88
CA TRP A 524 2.14 20.97 25.57
C TRP A 524 2.27 20.03 26.77
N GLU A 525 2.65 20.56 27.94
CA GLU A 525 2.78 19.79 29.18
C GLU A 525 1.44 19.20 29.61
N ARG A 526 0.33 19.92 29.35
CA ARG A 526 -1.03 19.42 29.59
C ARG A 526 -1.52 18.45 28.51
N ARG A 527 -0.77 18.23 27.44
CA ARG A 527 -1.17 17.45 26.25
C ARG A 527 -2.48 17.95 25.61
N GLU A 528 -2.88 19.19 25.87
CA GLU A 528 -4.07 19.83 25.27
C GLU A 528 -3.91 20.03 23.76
N VAL A 529 -2.67 20.06 23.26
CA VAL A 529 -2.38 20.15 21.83
C VAL A 529 -2.97 19.00 21.04
N PHE A 530 -3.06 17.79 21.62
CA PHE A 530 -3.58 16.61 20.94
C PHE A 530 -5.12 16.63 20.93
N GLN A 531 -5.68 16.79 19.73
CA GLN A 531 -7.12 16.81 19.50
C GLN A 531 -7.57 15.48 18.88
N LEU A 532 -8.42 14.76 19.61
CA LEU A 532 -8.61 13.33 19.41
C LEU A 532 -9.75 13.03 18.45
N GLY A 533 -9.44 12.27 17.40
CA GLY A 533 -10.39 11.53 16.58
C GLY A 533 -10.31 10.03 16.92
N PHE A 534 -11.42 9.32 16.74
CA PHE A 534 -11.48 7.89 17.03
C PHE A 534 -11.06 7.07 15.80
N GLY A 535 -10.38 5.95 16.03
CA GLY A 535 -9.99 5.01 14.98
C GLY A 535 -11.20 4.37 14.33
N LEU A 536 -11.43 4.66 13.03
CA LEU A 536 -12.58 4.18 12.28
C LEU A 536 -12.51 2.67 12.04
N PHE A 537 -11.31 2.14 11.78
CA PHE A 537 -11.13 0.70 11.63
C PHE A 537 -11.39 -0.02 12.96
N HIS A 538 -10.82 0.47 14.05
CA HIS A 538 -11.06 -0.11 15.37
C HIS A 538 -12.54 -0.01 15.79
N ALA A 539 -13.23 1.07 15.44
CA ALA A 539 -14.68 1.17 15.60
C ALA A 539 -15.38 0.05 14.79
N CYS A 540 -15.14 -0.07 13.49
CA CYS A 540 -15.71 -1.13 12.65
C CYS A 540 -15.45 -2.54 13.21
N LEU A 541 -14.22 -2.82 13.64
CA LEU A 541 -13.81 -4.07 14.27
C LEU A 541 -14.70 -4.40 15.48
N ASN A 542 -14.81 -3.46 16.41
CA ASN A 542 -15.57 -3.65 17.64
C ASN A 542 -17.08 -3.71 17.40
N LEU A 543 -17.61 -3.01 16.40
CA LEU A 543 -19.01 -3.13 15.99
C LEU A 543 -19.33 -4.52 15.46
N VAL A 544 -18.46 -5.06 14.60
CA VAL A 544 -18.62 -6.40 14.01
C VAL A 544 -18.51 -7.48 15.09
N TRP A 545 -17.59 -7.34 16.05
CA TRP A 545 -17.53 -8.20 17.23
C TRP A 545 -18.76 -8.07 18.12
N ALA A 546 -19.27 -6.86 18.36
CA ALA A 546 -20.49 -6.65 19.14
C ALA A 546 -21.72 -7.31 18.50
N ILE A 547 -21.83 -7.24 17.16
CA ILE A 547 -22.88 -7.92 16.39
C ILE A 547 -22.72 -9.44 16.48
N LEU A 548 -21.48 -9.95 16.37
CA LEU A 548 -21.22 -11.37 16.57
C LEU A 548 -21.73 -11.84 17.93
N HIS A 549 -21.38 -11.15 19.02
CA HIS A 549 -21.82 -11.53 20.37
C HIS A 549 -23.34 -11.42 20.57
N THR A 550 -23.95 -10.38 20.00
CA THR A 550 -25.40 -10.14 20.10
C THR A 550 -26.21 -11.20 19.36
N HIS A 551 -25.76 -11.60 18.18
CA HIS A 551 -26.50 -12.46 17.25
C HIS A 551 -25.91 -13.88 17.11
N ARG A 552 -24.94 -14.25 17.96
CA ARG A 552 -24.22 -15.53 17.91
C ARG A 552 -25.19 -16.71 17.86
N GLY A 553 -26.11 -16.76 18.81
CA GLY A 553 -27.01 -17.90 19.04
C GLY A 553 -26.25 -19.22 19.15
N SER A 554 -26.94 -20.33 18.87
CA SER A 554 -26.36 -21.66 18.75
C SER A 554 -26.55 -22.21 17.34
N VAL A 555 -25.79 -23.26 16.99
CA VAL A 555 -25.95 -23.96 15.70
C VAL A 555 -27.36 -24.56 15.54
N ASN A 556 -28.11 -24.74 16.63
CA ASN A 556 -29.50 -25.23 16.58
C ASN A 556 -30.54 -24.10 16.43
N ASP A 557 -30.13 -22.84 16.56
CA ASP A 557 -30.99 -21.68 16.42
C ASP A 557 -31.00 -21.22 14.96
N ALA A 558 -32.00 -21.67 14.19
CA ALA A 558 -32.18 -21.25 12.81
C ALA A 558 -32.22 -19.72 12.69
N GLY A 559 -31.39 -19.17 11.79
CA GLY A 559 -31.24 -17.72 11.58
C GLY A 559 -30.18 -17.03 12.46
N SER A 560 -29.52 -17.74 13.37
CA SER A 560 -28.39 -17.20 14.14
C SER A 560 -27.07 -17.18 13.34
N LEU A 561 -26.08 -16.40 13.79
CA LEU A 561 -24.76 -16.40 13.15
C LEU A 561 -24.03 -17.73 13.26
N ALA A 562 -24.12 -18.44 14.40
CA ALA A 562 -23.54 -19.77 14.55
C ALA A 562 -24.15 -20.77 13.57
N TYR A 563 -25.46 -20.69 13.34
CA TYR A 563 -26.16 -21.48 12.33
C TYR A 563 -25.65 -21.18 10.91
N PHE A 564 -25.55 -19.90 10.52
CA PHE A 564 -25.05 -19.53 9.20
C PHE A 564 -23.57 -19.87 9.00
N PHE A 565 -22.73 -19.74 10.04
CA PHE A 565 -21.32 -20.14 9.96
C PHE A 565 -21.17 -21.65 9.78
N ALA A 566 -21.99 -22.46 10.43
CA ALA A 566 -22.01 -23.91 10.18
C ALA A 566 -22.44 -24.22 8.73
N LEU A 567 -23.48 -23.54 8.22
CA LEU A 567 -23.97 -23.70 6.85
C LEU A 567 -22.91 -23.37 5.78
N MET A 568 -22.10 -22.35 6.04
CA MET A 568 -21.02 -21.90 5.14
C MET A 568 -19.68 -22.60 5.42
N GLU A 569 -19.63 -23.59 6.33
CA GLU A 569 -18.40 -24.30 6.72
C GLU A 569 -17.31 -23.39 7.33
N LYS A 570 -17.73 -22.30 7.99
CA LYS A 570 -16.88 -21.30 8.65
C LYS A 570 -16.97 -21.35 10.18
N THR A 571 -17.02 -22.55 10.75
CA THR A 571 -17.27 -22.76 12.20
C THR A 571 -16.22 -22.12 13.12
N ARG A 572 -14.98 -21.90 12.64
CA ARG A 572 -13.91 -21.21 13.38
C ARG A 572 -14.23 -19.74 13.72
N LEU A 573 -15.21 -19.14 13.04
CA LEU A 573 -15.68 -17.77 13.31
C LEU A 573 -16.58 -17.67 14.55
N GLY A 574 -16.95 -18.79 15.16
CA GLY A 574 -17.73 -18.81 16.41
C GLY A 574 -16.93 -18.43 17.67
N ASN A 575 -15.61 -18.26 17.58
CA ASN A 575 -14.75 -17.85 18.68
C ASN A 575 -15.00 -16.39 19.11
N ASP A 576 -14.47 -15.97 20.26
CA ASP A 576 -14.72 -14.63 20.83
C ASP A 576 -14.02 -13.49 20.06
N GLN A 577 -12.89 -13.78 19.43
CA GLN A 577 -12.10 -12.80 18.67
C GLN A 577 -11.61 -13.41 17.35
N PRO A 578 -12.50 -13.67 16.39
CA PRO A 578 -12.08 -14.14 15.08
C PRO A 578 -11.38 -13.02 14.31
N ASP A 579 -10.56 -13.41 13.32
CA ASP A 579 -9.95 -12.48 12.37
C ASP A 579 -11.00 -11.56 11.74
N TYR A 580 -10.71 -10.26 11.74
CA TYR A 580 -11.63 -9.21 11.31
C TYR A 580 -12.08 -9.38 9.86
N HIS A 581 -11.12 -9.59 8.95
CA HIS A 581 -11.41 -9.64 7.52
C HIS A 581 -12.27 -10.86 7.18
N THR A 582 -11.95 -12.00 7.79
CA THR A 582 -12.69 -13.24 7.60
C THR A 582 -14.09 -13.15 8.20
N LEU A 583 -14.24 -12.57 9.40
CA LEU A 583 -15.53 -12.35 10.02
C LEU A 583 -16.39 -11.38 9.21
N LEU A 584 -15.87 -10.21 8.85
CA LEU A 584 -16.59 -9.22 8.05
C LEU A 584 -17.06 -9.82 6.73
N ALA A 585 -16.19 -10.56 6.02
CA ALA A 585 -16.56 -11.23 4.78
C ALA A 585 -17.71 -12.23 4.98
N ALA A 586 -17.68 -13.02 6.05
CA ALA A 586 -18.76 -13.96 6.36
C ALA A 586 -20.07 -13.25 6.72
N LEU A 587 -20.02 -12.17 7.49
CA LEU A 587 -21.21 -11.37 7.83
C LEU A 587 -21.82 -10.71 6.59
N MET A 588 -21.00 -10.20 5.66
CA MET A 588 -21.49 -9.66 4.39
C MET A 588 -22.12 -10.73 3.51
N GLN A 589 -21.56 -11.96 3.47
CA GLN A 589 -22.17 -13.08 2.76
C GLN A 589 -23.54 -13.47 3.34
N VAL A 590 -23.67 -13.43 4.67
CA VAL A 590 -24.96 -13.66 5.35
C VAL A 590 -25.96 -12.57 4.97
N LEU A 591 -25.56 -11.30 5.09
CA LEU A 591 -26.40 -10.16 4.73
C LEU A 591 -26.86 -10.22 3.26
N ASP A 592 -25.95 -10.51 2.34
CA ASP A 592 -26.24 -10.61 0.91
C ASP A 592 -27.26 -11.73 0.64
N GLY A 593 -27.12 -12.89 1.30
CA GLY A 593 -28.08 -14.00 1.18
C GLY A 593 -29.46 -13.66 1.74
N ILE A 594 -29.52 -12.93 2.86
CA ILE A 594 -30.76 -12.39 3.44
C ILE A 594 -31.43 -11.43 2.43
N ILE A 595 -30.69 -10.47 1.89
CA ILE A 595 -31.20 -9.44 0.97
C ILE A 595 -31.71 -10.09 -0.33
N LEU A 596 -30.96 -11.02 -0.93
CA LEU A 596 -31.39 -11.70 -2.14
C LEU A 596 -32.70 -12.48 -1.94
N ASN A 597 -32.88 -13.10 -0.76
CA ASN A 597 -34.15 -13.74 -0.45
C ASN A 597 -35.30 -12.72 -0.35
N THR A 598 -35.07 -11.56 0.26
CA THR A 598 -36.10 -10.50 0.33
C THR A 598 -36.48 -9.97 -1.06
N TRP A 599 -35.52 -9.86 -1.98
CA TRP A 599 -35.80 -9.48 -3.37
C TRP A 599 -36.73 -10.48 -4.06
N LEU A 600 -36.44 -11.78 -3.98
CA LEU A 600 -37.30 -12.83 -4.55
C LEU A 600 -38.73 -12.78 -4.00
N ARG A 601 -38.87 -12.45 -2.70
CA ARG A 601 -40.19 -12.36 -2.05
C ARG A 601 -40.99 -11.11 -2.46
N GLU A 602 -40.33 -9.99 -2.73
CA GLU A 602 -40.98 -8.68 -2.92
C GLU A 602 -41.03 -8.20 -4.38
N CYS A 603 -40.25 -8.80 -5.28
CA CYS A 603 -40.24 -8.41 -6.70
C CYS A 603 -41.46 -8.93 -7.48
N GLY A 604 -42.13 -9.98 -6.99
CA GLY A 604 -43.30 -10.58 -7.63
C GLY A 604 -42.97 -11.56 -8.77
N PHE A 605 -41.71 -11.96 -8.92
CA PHE A 605 -41.25 -12.91 -9.93
C PHE A 605 -40.70 -14.18 -9.28
N ALA A 606 -40.79 -15.31 -10.00
CA ALA A 606 -40.29 -16.60 -9.50
C ALA A 606 -38.75 -16.64 -9.36
N THR A 607 -38.03 -15.86 -10.17
CA THR A 607 -36.56 -15.78 -10.15
C THR A 607 -36.10 -14.34 -10.37
N LEU A 608 -34.90 -13.99 -9.87
CA LEU A 608 -34.30 -12.68 -10.13
C LEU A 608 -34.00 -12.47 -11.62
N LYS A 609 -33.72 -13.53 -12.39
CA LYS A 609 -33.56 -13.47 -13.85
C LYS A 609 -34.85 -13.08 -14.56
N SER A 610 -35.98 -13.67 -14.18
CA SER A 610 -37.28 -13.25 -14.72
C SER A 610 -37.65 -11.81 -14.32
N PHE A 611 -37.21 -11.36 -13.14
CA PHE A 611 -37.36 -9.96 -12.75
C PHE A 611 -36.46 -9.03 -13.59
N ALA A 612 -35.19 -9.39 -13.81
CA ALA A 612 -34.28 -8.63 -14.67
C ALA A 612 -34.81 -8.51 -16.11
N ALA A 613 -35.39 -9.59 -16.64
CA ALA A 613 -36.01 -9.61 -17.97
C ALA A 613 -37.23 -8.68 -18.10
N SER A 614 -37.85 -8.30 -16.99
CA SER A 614 -38.93 -7.28 -16.99
C SER A 614 -38.42 -5.84 -17.16
N ILE A 615 -37.10 -5.64 -17.13
CA ILE A 615 -36.41 -4.34 -17.25
C ILE A 615 -36.96 -3.33 -16.23
N PRO A 616 -36.79 -3.58 -14.91
CA PRO A 616 -37.34 -2.72 -13.88
C PRO A 616 -36.71 -1.33 -13.94
N THR A 617 -37.53 -0.30 -13.86
CA THR A 617 -37.05 1.09 -13.81
C THR A 617 -36.32 1.37 -12.49
N PRO A 618 -35.41 2.36 -12.44
CA PRO A 618 -34.76 2.79 -11.19
C PRO A 618 -35.76 3.10 -10.06
N GLU A 619 -36.90 3.70 -10.40
CA GLU A 619 -37.96 4.01 -9.45
C GLU A 619 -38.62 2.74 -8.90
N THR A 620 -38.93 1.76 -9.74
CA THR A 620 -39.44 0.45 -9.30
C THR A 620 -38.45 -0.25 -8.35
N LEU A 621 -37.15 -0.21 -8.67
CA LEU A 621 -36.11 -0.77 -7.80
C LEU A 621 -36.07 -0.07 -6.43
N ARG A 622 -36.15 1.26 -6.40
CA ARG A 622 -36.21 2.04 -5.15
C ARG A 622 -37.46 1.73 -4.33
N GLN A 623 -38.62 1.60 -4.96
CA GLN A 623 -39.87 1.24 -4.29
C GLN A 623 -39.80 -0.15 -3.66
N ILE A 624 -39.28 -1.15 -4.37
CA ILE A 624 -39.11 -2.51 -3.83
C ILE A 624 -38.10 -2.50 -2.69
N ALA A 625 -36.96 -1.84 -2.86
CA ALA A 625 -35.94 -1.73 -1.81
C ALA A 625 -36.46 -1.04 -0.53
N HIS A 626 -37.29 0.01 -0.66
CA HIS A 626 -37.98 0.62 0.47
C HIS A 626 -38.90 -0.36 1.20
N ARG A 627 -39.67 -1.18 0.47
CA ARG A 627 -40.51 -2.23 1.07
C ARG A 627 -39.65 -3.26 1.81
N ILE A 628 -38.54 -3.68 1.20
CA ILE A 628 -37.60 -4.63 1.80
C ILE A 628 -37.08 -4.09 3.14
N ILE A 629 -36.57 -2.86 3.16
CA ILE A 629 -36.02 -2.25 4.38
C ILE A 629 -37.10 -2.13 5.46
N ASN A 630 -38.29 -1.64 5.11
CA ASN A 630 -39.38 -1.43 6.07
C ASN A 630 -39.93 -2.75 6.66
N LYS A 631 -39.91 -3.85 5.89
CA LYS A 631 -40.48 -5.14 6.32
C LYS A 631 -39.48 -6.05 7.00
N TYR A 632 -38.21 -6.00 6.59
CA TYR A 632 -37.19 -6.97 7.02
C TYR A 632 -36.05 -6.36 7.84
N ALA A 633 -35.96 -5.03 7.95
CA ALA A 633 -34.90 -4.35 8.72
C ALA A 633 -35.40 -3.25 9.67
N ALA A 634 -36.72 -3.05 9.81
CA ALA A 634 -37.29 -2.13 10.79
C ALA A 634 -37.53 -2.84 12.13
N SER A 635 -37.24 -2.16 13.26
CA SER A 635 -37.60 -2.68 14.58
C SER A 635 -39.09 -2.43 14.83
N THR A 636 -39.82 -3.47 15.24
CA THR A 636 -41.27 -3.44 15.52
C THR A 636 -41.66 -2.49 16.68
N THR A 637 -40.69 -1.85 17.35
CA THR A 637 -40.92 -0.97 18.51
C THR A 637 -40.91 0.53 18.20
N SER A 638 -40.70 0.96 16.95
CA SER A 638 -41.07 2.33 16.58
C SER A 638 -42.58 2.38 16.44
N ASN A 639 -43.27 2.65 17.55
CA ASN A 639 -44.57 3.31 17.45
C ASN A 639 -44.31 4.57 16.64
N ASP A 640 -44.77 4.56 15.39
CA ASP A 640 -45.02 5.78 14.64
C ASP A 640 -45.85 6.66 15.58
N VAL A 641 -45.21 7.67 16.16
CA VAL A 641 -45.92 8.81 16.71
C VAL A 641 -46.44 9.50 15.47
N ASP A 642 -47.63 9.11 15.04
CA ASP A 642 -48.46 9.93 14.19
C ASP A 642 -48.47 11.31 14.84
N ILE A 643 -47.83 12.27 14.16
CA ILE A 643 -47.95 13.69 14.48
C ILE A 643 -49.39 14.04 14.11
N ALA A 644 -50.31 13.79 15.04
CA ALA A 644 -51.57 14.49 15.06
C ALA A 644 -51.21 15.96 15.33
N GLU A 645 -51.38 16.80 14.31
CA GLU A 645 -51.38 18.24 14.47
C GLU A 645 -52.49 18.61 15.45
N ASP A 646 -52.10 18.96 16.69
CA ASP A 646 -52.97 19.67 17.62
C ASP A 646 -53.26 21.06 17.02
N SER A 647 -54.41 21.18 16.37
CA SER A 647 -55.08 22.46 16.21
C SER A 647 -56.36 22.44 17.03
N ASP A 648 -56.24 22.93 18.27
CA ASP A 648 -57.35 23.46 19.04
C ASP A 648 -57.95 24.65 18.28
N GLU A 649 -59.20 24.54 17.82
CA GLU A 649 -60.15 25.66 17.86
C GLU A 649 -61.60 25.18 17.78
N SER A 650 -62.37 25.64 18.75
CA SER A 650 -63.78 25.36 19.00
C SER A 650 -64.72 26.25 18.17
N SER A 651 -65.76 25.69 17.53
CA SER A 651 -67.14 26.24 17.54
C SER A 651 -68.14 25.45 16.67
N ASP A 652 -69.15 24.91 17.34
CA ASP A 652 -70.60 24.81 17.06
C ASP A 652 -71.23 24.76 15.64
N SER A 653 -72.28 23.91 15.57
CA SER A 653 -73.47 23.90 14.71
C SER A 653 -73.46 23.25 13.31
N GLY A 654 -74.46 22.37 13.08
CA GLY A 654 -75.06 22.13 11.75
C GLY A 654 -75.09 20.68 11.28
N SER A 655 -76.30 20.13 11.12
CA SER A 655 -76.60 18.84 10.49
C SER A 655 -76.20 18.79 9.01
N ASP A 656 -75.64 17.66 8.56
CA ASP A 656 -76.16 16.87 7.43
C ASP A 656 -75.31 15.60 7.19
N SER A 657 -75.97 14.59 6.65
CA SER A 657 -75.57 13.20 6.48
C SER A 657 -74.61 12.92 5.31
N GLU A 658 -73.74 11.90 5.52
CA GLU A 658 -72.87 11.10 4.61
C GLU A 658 -71.35 11.32 4.70
N PRO A 659 -70.50 10.33 4.36
CA PRO A 659 -70.54 8.89 4.65
C PRO A 659 -69.33 8.46 5.54
N THR A 660 -69.48 7.34 6.22
CA THR A 660 -68.48 6.71 7.10
C THR A 660 -67.08 6.64 6.48
N PRO A 661 -66.00 7.12 7.14
CA PRO A 661 -64.65 6.84 6.71
C PRO A 661 -64.41 5.33 6.84
N ILE A 662 -63.99 4.72 5.74
CA ILE A 662 -63.54 3.33 5.72
C ILE A 662 -62.41 3.20 6.74
N ALA A 663 -62.68 2.50 7.85
CA ALA A 663 -61.67 2.10 8.80
C ALA A 663 -60.56 1.38 8.05
N THR A 664 -59.40 2.00 7.94
CA THR A 664 -58.19 1.35 7.47
C THR A 664 -57.90 0.22 8.46
N PRO A 665 -57.81 -1.05 8.04
CA PRO A 665 -57.60 -2.13 8.98
C PRO A 665 -56.25 -1.95 9.66
N SER A 666 -56.29 -1.69 10.97
CA SER A 666 -55.14 -1.67 11.86
C SER A 666 -54.35 -2.96 11.64
N ARG A 667 -53.08 -2.81 11.22
CA ARG A 667 -52.16 -3.93 11.01
C ARG A 667 -52.12 -4.77 12.30
N PRO A 668 -52.33 -6.10 12.24
CA PRO A 668 -52.24 -6.93 13.43
C PRO A 668 -50.85 -6.74 14.06
N THR A 669 -50.83 -6.38 15.34
CA THR A 669 -49.59 -6.23 16.12
C THR A 669 -48.96 -7.60 16.33
N LEU A 670 -48.03 -7.96 15.45
CA LEU A 670 -47.25 -9.20 15.55
C LEU A 670 -46.35 -9.11 16.78
N ASN A 671 -46.52 -10.02 17.74
CA ASN A 671 -45.70 -10.06 18.93
C ASN A 671 -44.35 -10.76 18.63
N PRO A 672 -43.20 -10.08 18.79
CA PRO A 672 -41.89 -10.66 18.53
C PRO A 672 -41.59 -11.96 19.29
N LYS A 673 -42.25 -12.18 20.43
CA LYS A 673 -42.08 -13.40 21.24
C LYS A 673 -42.68 -14.65 20.59
N ASP A 674 -43.62 -14.48 19.66
CA ASP A 674 -44.32 -15.60 19.03
C ASP A 674 -43.50 -16.21 17.88
N ASP A 675 -42.49 -15.50 17.37
CA ASP A 675 -41.50 -15.97 16.41
C ASP A 675 -40.12 -15.28 16.62
N ILE A 676 -39.33 -15.83 17.53
CA ILE A 676 -38.00 -15.32 17.91
C ILE A 676 -37.01 -15.44 16.74
N ALA A 677 -37.12 -16.47 15.90
CA ALA A 677 -36.19 -16.65 14.78
C ALA A 677 -36.38 -15.55 13.73
N HIS A 678 -37.64 -15.28 13.36
CA HIS A 678 -37.97 -14.20 12.45
C HIS A 678 -37.53 -12.84 13.00
N HIS A 679 -37.84 -12.56 14.27
CA HIS A 679 -37.46 -11.30 14.90
C HIS A 679 -35.94 -11.12 15.01
N ASN A 680 -35.21 -12.16 15.41
CA ASN A 680 -33.74 -12.13 15.47
C ASN A 680 -33.14 -11.86 14.09
N LEU A 681 -33.69 -12.47 13.03
CA LEU A 681 -33.23 -12.23 11.66
C LEU A 681 -33.49 -10.79 11.22
N GLN A 682 -34.62 -10.18 11.59
CA GLN A 682 -34.89 -8.77 11.32
C GLN A 682 -33.87 -7.84 11.99
N LEU A 683 -33.59 -8.07 13.28
CA LEU A 683 -32.58 -7.29 14.02
C LEU A 683 -31.18 -7.48 13.42
N LEU A 684 -30.80 -8.73 13.10
CA LEU A 684 -29.52 -9.02 12.45
C LEU A 684 -29.41 -8.31 11.10
N THR A 685 -30.48 -8.30 10.30
CA THR A 685 -30.51 -7.62 9.00
C THR A 685 -30.25 -6.13 9.15
N ARG A 686 -30.94 -5.46 10.09
CA ARG A 686 -30.73 -4.04 10.40
C ARG A 686 -29.28 -3.76 10.81
N ASP A 687 -28.77 -4.54 11.76
CA ASP A 687 -27.46 -4.30 12.34
C ASP A 687 -26.34 -4.56 11.30
N LEU A 688 -26.50 -5.56 10.43
CA LEU A 688 -25.58 -5.80 9.33
C LEU A 688 -25.68 -4.76 8.20
N LEU A 689 -26.87 -4.20 7.92
CA LEU A 689 -27.01 -3.07 6.99
C LEU A 689 -26.20 -1.86 7.48
N MET A 690 -26.24 -1.55 8.78
CA MET A 690 -25.42 -0.49 9.38
C MET A 690 -23.92 -0.71 9.14
N VAL A 691 -23.42 -1.94 9.37
CA VAL A 691 -22.02 -2.31 9.08
C VAL A 691 -21.69 -2.14 7.61
N ALA A 692 -22.55 -2.63 6.72
CA ALA A 692 -22.31 -2.60 5.28
C ALA A 692 -22.27 -1.17 4.75
N ILE A 693 -23.15 -0.28 5.23
CA ILE A 693 -23.12 1.15 4.88
C ILE A 693 -21.84 1.81 5.41
N LEU A 694 -21.45 1.54 6.66
CA LEU A 694 -20.25 2.10 7.27
C LEU A 694 -18.98 1.70 6.51
N VAL A 695 -18.78 0.40 6.26
CA VAL A 695 -17.62 -0.12 5.53
C VAL A 695 -17.60 0.44 4.10
N ARG A 696 -18.76 0.53 3.44
CA ARG A 696 -18.85 1.10 2.09
C ARG A 696 -18.50 2.59 2.08
N ALA A 697 -19.00 3.37 3.04
CA ALA A 697 -18.69 4.81 3.15
C ALA A 697 -17.19 5.05 3.38
N ILE A 698 -16.54 4.24 4.22
CA ILE A 698 -15.08 4.29 4.43
C ILE A 698 -14.33 3.95 3.14
N SER A 699 -14.72 2.87 2.46
CA SER A 699 -14.09 2.45 1.20
C SER A 699 -14.26 3.47 0.07
N ASP A 700 -15.42 4.13 0.02
CA ASP A 700 -15.74 5.22 -0.92
C ASP A 700 -15.00 6.53 -0.60
N GLY A 701 -14.40 6.66 0.59
CA GLY A 701 -13.69 7.86 0.99
C GLY A 701 -14.60 9.00 1.43
N ASP A 702 -15.84 8.73 1.87
CA ASP A 702 -16.82 9.76 2.19
C ASP A 702 -17.12 9.80 3.69
N PHE A 703 -16.42 10.67 4.42
CA PHE A 703 -16.63 10.83 5.86
C PHE A 703 -18.01 11.42 6.18
N GLY A 704 -18.59 12.22 5.29
CA GLY A 704 -19.92 12.80 5.50
C GLY A 704 -21.00 11.72 5.60
N ARG A 705 -20.83 10.61 4.86
CA ARG A 705 -21.69 9.42 4.98
C ARG A 705 -21.47 8.66 6.28
N VAL A 706 -20.23 8.61 6.79
CA VAL A 706 -19.92 8.03 8.11
C VAL A 706 -20.52 8.88 9.23
N GLU A 707 -20.43 10.21 9.13
CA GLU A 707 -20.92 11.17 10.14
C GLU A 707 -22.42 11.02 10.39
N VAL A 708 -23.21 10.75 9.34
CA VAL A 708 -24.66 10.45 9.42
C VAL A 708 -24.94 9.24 10.33
N LEU A 709 -24.03 8.28 10.40
CA LEU A 709 -24.22 7.04 11.18
C LEU A 709 -23.80 7.18 12.64
N LEU A 710 -22.94 8.14 13.01
CA LEU A 710 -22.38 8.27 14.37
C LEU A 710 -23.43 8.22 15.48
N PRO A 711 -24.61 8.88 15.35
CA PRO A 711 -25.63 8.80 16.38
C PRO A 711 -26.18 7.37 16.58
N HIS A 712 -26.44 6.66 15.49
CA HIS A 712 -26.88 5.26 15.51
C HIS A 712 -25.77 4.34 16.06
N LEU A 713 -24.51 4.57 15.68
CA LEU A 713 -23.38 3.82 16.20
C LEU A 713 -23.23 4.00 17.72
N ALA A 714 -23.38 5.22 18.24
CA ALA A 714 -23.34 5.48 19.68
C ALA A 714 -24.43 4.71 20.44
N MET A 715 -25.64 4.65 19.88
CA MET A 715 -26.73 3.83 20.41
C MET A 715 -26.39 2.33 20.35
N MET A 716 -25.98 1.82 19.19
CA MET A 716 -25.64 0.40 19.00
C MET A 716 -24.53 -0.07 19.95
N TYR A 717 -23.44 0.69 20.10
CA TYR A 717 -22.38 0.35 21.04
C TYR A 717 -22.90 0.28 22.48
N ARG A 718 -23.70 1.27 22.91
CA ARG A 718 -24.25 1.27 24.28
C ARG A 718 -25.20 0.09 24.51
N GLY A 719 -26.04 -0.23 23.52
CA GLY A 719 -26.97 -1.36 23.62
C GLY A 719 -26.28 -2.72 23.60
N ALA A 720 -25.17 -2.85 22.88
CA ALA A 720 -24.37 -4.06 22.83
C ALA A 720 -23.39 -4.22 24.01
N GLY A 721 -23.31 -3.23 24.92
CA GLY A 721 -22.43 -3.25 26.10
C GLY A 721 -21.00 -2.76 25.85
N CYS A 722 -20.71 -2.19 24.68
CA CYS A 722 -19.43 -1.57 24.32
C CYS A 722 -19.38 -0.11 24.80
N ASN A 723 -19.37 0.08 26.12
CA ASN A 723 -19.51 1.39 26.77
C ASN A 723 -18.38 2.35 26.43
N LYS A 724 -17.16 1.84 26.27
CA LYS A 724 -16.00 2.67 25.94
C LYS A 724 -16.10 3.27 24.54
N TYR A 725 -16.53 2.50 23.54
CA TYR A 725 -16.75 3.00 22.18
C TYR A 725 -17.95 3.96 22.09
N CYS A 726 -19.01 3.72 22.86
CA CYS A 726 -20.09 4.70 22.99
C CYS A 726 -19.55 6.05 23.51
N THR A 727 -18.77 6.00 24.60
CA THR A 727 -18.18 7.19 25.23
C THR A 727 -17.21 7.92 24.31
N GLU A 728 -16.42 7.18 23.53
CA GLU A 728 -15.51 7.75 22.53
C GLU A 728 -16.27 8.51 21.43
N LEU A 729 -17.39 7.97 20.94
CA LEU A 729 -18.26 8.68 19.99
C LEU A 729 -18.93 9.92 20.62
N LEU A 730 -19.31 9.87 21.91
CA LEU A 730 -19.84 11.04 22.61
C LEU A 730 -18.79 12.16 22.74
N HIS A 731 -17.53 11.83 23.05
CA HIS A 731 -16.43 12.79 23.03
C HIS A 731 -16.26 13.40 21.64
N PHE A 732 -16.24 12.58 20.60
CA PHE A 732 -16.12 13.06 19.22
C PHE A 732 -17.27 13.99 18.83
N LEU A 733 -18.53 13.60 19.08
CA LEU A 733 -19.70 14.43 18.78
C LEU A 733 -19.70 15.75 19.57
N GLN A 734 -19.30 15.74 20.84
CA GLN A 734 -19.14 16.96 21.64
C GLN A 734 -18.08 17.88 21.04
N ASN A 735 -16.93 17.32 20.66
CA ASN A 735 -15.85 18.12 20.11
C ASN A 735 -16.24 18.73 18.77
N LEU A 736 -16.83 17.92 17.90
CA LEU A 736 -17.28 18.32 16.57
C LEU A 736 -18.32 19.45 16.59
N LYS A 737 -19.24 19.42 17.57
CA LYS A 737 -20.33 20.39 17.67
C LYS A 737 -19.97 21.63 18.47
N TYR A 738 -19.19 21.49 19.52
CA TYR A 738 -19.03 22.54 20.54
C TYR A 738 -17.60 23.00 20.77
N VAL A 739 -16.61 22.11 20.70
CA VAL A 739 -15.22 22.44 21.09
C VAL A 739 -14.40 22.94 19.92
N TRP A 740 -14.36 22.19 18.82
CA TRP A 740 -13.57 22.54 17.66
C TRP A 740 -14.16 23.77 16.96
N THR A 741 -13.27 24.59 16.39
CA THR A 741 -13.72 25.63 15.46
C THR A 741 -14.30 24.95 14.21
N PRO A 742 -15.23 25.60 13.49
CA PRO A 742 -15.80 25.02 12.27
C PRO A 742 -14.74 24.55 11.28
N GLU A 743 -13.67 25.33 11.12
CA GLU A 743 -12.57 25.04 10.21
C GLU A 743 -11.76 23.81 10.66
N PHE A 744 -11.51 23.67 11.96
CA PHE A 744 -10.78 22.51 12.49
C PHE A 744 -11.64 21.25 12.51
N ALA A 745 -12.93 21.37 12.80
CA ALA A 745 -13.87 20.26 12.69
C ALA A 745 -13.88 19.69 11.26
N ASP A 746 -13.80 20.56 10.26
CA ASP A 746 -13.68 20.17 8.86
C ASP A 746 -12.35 19.49 8.52
N ILE A 747 -11.25 19.94 9.11
CA ILE A 747 -9.95 19.27 9.02
C ILE A 747 -10.03 17.87 9.65
N MET A 748 -10.67 17.72 10.81
CA MET A 748 -10.86 16.42 11.45
C MET A 748 -11.63 15.47 10.52
N ARG A 749 -12.77 15.90 9.95
CA ARG A 749 -13.56 15.12 8.98
C ARG A 749 -12.77 14.72 7.75
N ASP A 750 -11.98 15.64 7.20
CA ASP A 750 -11.28 15.46 5.92
C ASP A 750 -10.12 14.48 5.96
N ASN A 751 -9.63 14.13 7.16
CA ASN A 751 -8.39 13.38 7.34
C ASN A 751 -8.55 12.07 8.14
N MET A 752 -9.76 11.72 8.59
CA MET A 752 -10.03 10.42 9.22
C MET A 752 -10.02 9.24 8.23
N ILE A 753 -10.23 9.52 6.95
CA ILE A 753 -10.15 8.54 5.86
C ILE A 753 -9.05 8.98 4.90
N ILE A 754 -8.24 8.03 4.42
CA ILE A 754 -7.10 8.26 3.55
C ILE A 754 -7.21 7.49 2.24
N CYS A 755 -6.50 7.97 1.22
CA CYS A 755 -6.36 7.29 -0.08
C CYS A 755 -4.89 7.28 -0.49
N LEU A 756 -4.23 6.12 -0.40
CA LEU A 756 -2.79 5.99 -0.66
C LEU A 756 -2.44 5.93 -2.15
N ASN A 757 -3.35 5.39 -2.97
CA ASN A 757 -3.11 5.18 -4.41
C ASN A 757 -3.73 6.28 -5.29
N GLY A 758 -4.60 7.13 -4.73
CA GLY A 758 -5.30 8.21 -5.43
C GLY A 758 -6.42 7.76 -6.38
N ARG A 759 -6.83 6.49 -6.34
CA ARG A 759 -7.89 5.94 -7.22
C ARG A 759 -9.29 6.45 -6.86
N GLY A 760 -9.49 6.93 -5.64
CA GLY A 760 -10.78 7.47 -5.19
C GLY A 760 -11.72 6.39 -4.62
N PRO A 761 -13.04 6.48 -4.87
CA PRO A 761 -14.04 5.60 -4.26
C PRO A 761 -13.77 4.10 -4.49
N GLY A 762 -14.04 3.27 -3.48
CA GLY A 762 -13.73 1.84 -3.48
C GLY A 762 -12.28 1.49 -3.11
N HIS A 763 -11.41 2.49 -2.95
CA HIS A 763 -9.97 2.31 -2.72
C HIS A 763 -9.40 3.12 -1.55
N CYS A 764 -10.28 3.74 -0.76
CA CYS A 764 -9.91 4.46 0.45
C CYS A 764 -9.95 3.55 1.68
N MET A 765 -9.31 3.97 2.77
CA MET A 765 -9.30 3.24 4.04
C MET A 765 -9.26 4.22 5.23
N ALA A 766 -9.68 3.74 6.39
CA ALA A 766 -9.48 4.47 7.64
C ALA A 766 -8.00 4.71 7.92
N ILE A 767 -7.65 5.85 8.51
CA ILE A 767 -6.25 6.20 8.80
C ILE A 767 -5.59 5.23 9.78
N ASP A 768 -6.32 4.73 10.79
CA ASP A 768 -5.85 3.76 11.77
C ASP A 768 -5.65 2.35 11.18
N LEU A 769 -6.26 2.03 10.04
CA LEU A 769 -5.95 0.78 9.32
C LEU A 769 -4.59 0.84 8.60
N ASN A 770 -4.14 2.04 8.21
CA ASN A 770 -2.85 2.20 7.55
C ASN A 770 -1.69 1.87 8.48
N ILE A 771 -1.75 2.32 9.73
CA ILE A 771 -0.70 2.01 10.71
C ILE A 771 -0.66 0.52 11.02
N GLU A 772 -1.82 -0.15 11.14
CA GLU A 772 -1.89 -1.61 11.31
C GLU A 772 -1.26 -2.36 10.13
N HIS A 773 -1.50 -1.93 8.88
CA HIS A 773 -0.84 -2.52 7.72
C HIS A 773 0.69 -2.35 7.76
N LEU A 774 1.18 -1.19 8.19
CA LEU A 774 2.62 -0.94 8.33
C LEU A 774 3.23 -1.78 9.46
N ILE A 775 2.57 -1.88 10.61
CA ILE A 775 2.96 -2.74 11.73
C ILE A 775 2.98 -4.21 11.30
N GLY A 776 1.95 -4.68 10.59
CA GLY A 776 1.90 -6.04 10.05
C GLY A 776 3.06 -6.32 9.08
N TYR A 777 3.42 -5.36 8.22
CA TYR A 777 4.58 -5.50 7.35
C TYR A 777 5.91 -5.54 8.13
N LEU A 778 6.05 -4.71 9.18
CA LEU A 778 7.19 -4.74 10.08
C LEU A 778 7.33 -6.07 10.83
N LYS A 779 6.24 -6.58 11.42
CA LYS A 779 6.19 -7.89 12.08
C LYS A 779 6.61 -9.02 11.14
N ASN A 780 6.16 -8.98 9.88
CA ASN A 780 6.57 -9.95 8.87
C ASN A 780 8.07 -9.87 8.55
N LEU A 781 8.63 -8.67 8.39
CA LEU A 781 10.07 -8.49 8.19
C LEU A 781 10.88 -8.96 9.40
N LEU A 782 10.45 -8.64 10.62
CA LEU A 782 11.07 -9.07 11.87
C LEU A 782 11.14 -10.60 11.94
N ARG A 783 10.01 -11.27 11.71
CA ARG A 783 9.90 -12.73 11.72
C ARG A 783 10.86 -13.40 10.74
N VAL A 784 10.95 -12.88 9.53
CA VAL A 784 11.77 -13.49 8.48
C VAL A 784 13.26 -13.19 8.67
N LYS A 785 13.61 -12.07 9.30
CA LYS A 785 15.01 -11.66 9.51
C LYS A 785 15.60 -12.03 10.86
N GLY A 786 14.79 -12.45 11.83
CA GLY A 786 15.26 -12.66 13.20
C GLY A 786 15.84 -11.38 13.80
N LEU A 787 15.27 -10.22 13.44
CA LEU A 787 15.69 -8.89 13.91
C LEU A 787 15.40 -8.65 15.39
N ASP A 788 14.90 -9.66 16.11
CA ASP A 788 14.54 -9.66 17.53
C ASP A 788 15.68 -9.23 18.48
N SER A 789 16.90 -9.09 17.96
CA SER A 789 18.11 -8.80 18.73
C SER A 789 18.38 -7.32 19.00
N THR A 790 17.89 -6.35 18.21
CA THR A 790 18.16 -4.92 18.46
C THR A 790 17.05 -3.98 17.96
N TRP A 791 16.38 -3.26 18.88
CA TRP A 791 15.34 -2.26 18.58
C TRP A 791 15.84 -1.14 17.66
N ASP A 792 17.13 -0.80 17.68
CA ASP A 792 17.70 0.23 16.80
C ASP A 792 17.54 -0.10 15.30
N ARG A 793 17.77 -1.38 14.94
CA ARG A 793 17.56 -1.85 13.56
C ARG A 793 16.08 -1.80 13.16
N LEU A 794 15.19 -2.11 14.10
CA LEU A 794 13.76 -2.01 13.90
C LEU A 794 13.35 -0.54 13.72
N GLY A 795 13.92 0.38 14.48
CA GLY A 795 13.70 1.82 14.32
C GLY A 795 14.07 2.31 12.93
N ASN A 796 15.26 1.97 12.42
CA ASN A 796 15.64 2.35 11.05
C ASN A 796 14.74 1.68 9.99
N THR A 797 14.41 0.40 10.18
CA THR A 797 13.50 -0.31 9.26
C THR A 797 12.11 0.32 9.24
N SER A 798 11.59 0.74 10.39
CA SER A 798 10.25 1.34 10.51
C SER A 798 10.18 2.73 9.89
N ALA A 799 11.19 3.56 10.09
CA ALA A 799 11.26 4.87 9.44
C ALA A 799 11.37 4.73 7.91
N ALA A 800 12.17 3.77 7.43
CA ALA A 800 12.37 3.52 6.00
C ALA A 800 11.26 2.65 5.35
N ILE A 801 10.21 2.27 6.08
CA ILE A 801 9.34 1.17 5.67
C ILE A 801 8.63 1.40 4.32
N GLY A 802 8.17 2.63 4.08
CA GLY A 802 7.55 3.01 2.81
C GLY A 802 8.53 2.93 1.64
N HIS A 803 9.80 3.27 1.87
CA HIS A 803 10.86 3.14 0.87
C HIS A 803 11.15 1.67 0.55
N ILE A 804 11.25 0.82 1.57
CA ILE A 804 11.49 -0.62 1.41
C ILE A 804 10.38 -1.26 0.57
N GLN A 805 9.11 -0.92 0.86
CA GLN A 805 7.96 -1.38 0.08
C GLN A 805 7.99 -0.88 -1.38
N ALA A 806 8.32 0.40 -1.58
CA ALA A 806 8.44 0.99 -2.91
C ALA A 806 9.53 0.29 -3.74
N VAL A 807 10.70 0.03 -3.16
CA VAL A 807 11.78 -0.73 -3.80
C VAL A 807 11.33 -2.14 -4.15
N LYS A 808 10.67 -2.84 -3.21
CA LYS A 808 10.16 -4.19 -3.44
C LYS A 808 9.23 -4.24 -4.66
N LYS A 809 8.29 -3.31 -4.75
CA LYS A 809 7.36 -3.20 -5.88
C LYS A 809 8.09 -2.83 -7.18
N LYS A 810 8.96 -1.83 -7.13
CA LYS A 810 9.69 -1.31 -8.31
C LYS A 810 10.60 -2.37 -8.93
N VAL A 811 11.44 -3.02 -8.14
CA VAL A 811 12.34 -4.09 -8.63
C VAL A 811 11.54 -5.23 -9.25
N THR A 812 10.42 -5.60 -8.65
CA THR A 812 9.53 -6.63 -9.20
C THR A 812 8.98 -6.25 -10.58
N THR A 813 8.46 -5.01 -10.71
CA THR A 813 7.99 -4.48 -12.00
C THR A 813 9.10 -4.43 -13.04
N VAL A 814 10.26 -3.91 -12.68
CA VAL A 814 11.43 -3.75 -13.55
C VAL A 814 11.89 -5.11 -14.10
N LEU A 815 12.00 -6.12 -13.23
CA LEU A 815 12.39 -7.48 -13.62
C LEU A 815 11.28 -8.26 -14.35
N GLY A 816 10.07 -7.71 -14.49
CA GLY A 816 8.94 -8.42 -15.09
C GLY A 816 8.54 -9.68 -14.30
N SER A 817 8.91 -9.74 -13.03
CA SER A 817 8.44 -10.79 -12.13
C SER A 817 6.99 -10.47 -11.75
N PRO A 818 6.09 -11.45 -11.68
CA PRO A 818 4.76 -11.19 -11.14
C PRO A 818 4.93 -10.74 -9.69
N TYR A 819 4.76 -9.44 -9.43
CA TYR A 819 4.39 -8.99 -8.10
C TYR A 819 3.13 -9.77 -7.76
N GLN A 820 3.07 -10.37 -6.56
CA GLN A 820 1.87 -11.02 -6.02
C GLN A 820 0.66 -10.30 -6.60
N SER A 821 -0.13 -11.02 -7.41
CA SER A 821 -0.97 -10.44 -8.45
C SER A 821 -1.62 -9.14 -7.96
N THR A 822 -1.38 -8.03 -8.65
CA THR A 822 -1.92 -6.72 -8.26
C THR A 822 -3.44 -6.70 -8.15
N GLY A 823 -4.11 -7.70 -8.71
CA GLY A 823 -5.40 -8.17 -8.21
C GLY A 823 -5.18 -9.52 -7.52
N HIS A 824 -5.34 -9.60 -6.20
CA HIS A 824 -5.87 -10.84 -5.65
C HIS A 824 -7.18 -11.07 -6.42
N THR A 825 -7.26 -12.11 -7.24
CA THR A 825 -8.56 -12.52 -7.78
C THR A 825 -9.37 -12.90 -6.56
N THR A 826 -10.24 -12.02 -6.10
CA THR A 826 -11.12 -12.31 -4.97
C THR A 826 -11.82 -13.63 -5.28
N PRO A 827 -11.63 -14.68 -4.47
CA PRO A 827 -12.26 -15.96 -4.73
C PRO A 827 -13.76 -15.75 -4.91
N ASN A 828 -14.35 -16.31 -5.98
CA ASN A 828 -15.79 -16.22 -6.17
C ASN A 828 -16.48 -17.07 -5.09
N THR A 829 -17.02 -16.41 -4.08
CA THR A 829 -17.75 -17.03 -2.98
C THR A 829 -19.27 -16.95 -3.12
N SER A 830 -19.80 -16.60 -4.30
CA SER A 830 -21.24 -16.41 -4.51
C SER A 830 -22.07 -17.66 -4.19
N HIS A 831 -21.49 -18.85 -4.35
CA HIS A 831 -22.15 -20.11 -3.98
C HIS A 831 -22.50 -20.20 -2.48
N LEU A 832 -21.71 -19.57 -1.59
CA LEU A 832 -22.01 -19.52 -0.14
C LEU A 832 -23.22 -18.61 0.14
N VAL A 833 -23.32 -17.51 -0.59
CA VAL A 833 -24.41 -16.52 -0.47
C VAL A 833 -25.73 -17.14 -0.91
N TRP A 834 -25.72 -17.83 -2.05
CA TRP A 834 -26.90 -18.56 -2.54
C TRP A 834 -27.28 -19.72 -1.61
N ARG A 835 -26.30 -20.37 -0.93
CA ARG A 835 -26.59 -21.37 0.10
C ARG A 835 -27.32 -20.76 1.30
N VAL A 836 -26.91 -19.58 1.77
CA VAL A 836 -27.62 -18.83 2.82
C VAL A 836 -29.04 -18.47 2.37
N GLN A 837 -29.19 -17.91 1.17
CA GLN A 837 -30.49 -17.55 0.61
C GLN A 837 -31.44 -18.75 0.54
N ALA A 838 -30.99 -19.88 -0.04
CA ALA A 838 -31.79 -21.09 -0.17
C ALA A 838 -32.24 -21.62 1.19
N LYS A 839 -31.37 -21.58 2.19
CA LYS A 839 -31.71 -22.06 3.54
C LYS A 839 -32.69 -21.15 4.27
N ILE A 840 -32.60 -19.83 4.08
CA ILE A 840 -33.59 -18.87 4.60
C ILE A 840 -34.97 -19.11 3.96
N ALA A 841 -35.01 -19.43 2.66
CA ALA A 841 -36.25 -19.76 1.96
C ALA A 841 -36.87 -21.06 2.48
N GLU A 842 -36.08 -22.12 2.62
CA GLU A 842 -36.51 -23.44 3.09
C GLU A 842 -37.11 -23.37 4.51
N GLU A 843 -36.47 -22.62 5.41
CA GLU A 843 -36.90 -22.48 6.80
C GLU A 843 -37.93 -21.35 7.00
N GLU A 844 -38.35 -20.68 5.92
CA GLU A 844 -39.28 -19.54 5.91
C GLU A 844 -38.95 -18.44 6.94
N LEU A 845 -37.66 -18.17 7.21
CA LEU A 845 -37.25 -17.28 8.32
C LEU A 845 -37.67 -15.81 8.13
N GLN A 846 -38.05 -15.43 6.91
CA GLN A 846 -38.58 -14.11 6.57
C GLN A 846 -40.12 -14.03 6.57
N VAL A 847 -40.80 -15.11 6.95
CA VAL A 847 -42.25 -15.13 7.21
C VAL A 847 -42.45 -15.23 8.70
N PHE A 848 -43.32 -14.38 9.23
CA PHE A 848 -43.75 -14.54 10.61
C PHE A 848 -44.63 -15.79 10.73
N GLU A 849 -44.25 -16.71 11.61
CA GLU A 849 -44.97 -17.95 11.88
C GLU A 849 -45.26 -18.07 13.38
N ALA A 850 -46.51 -17.79 13.77
CA ALA A 850 -46.93 -17.95 15.16
C ALA A 850 -46.83 -19.42 15.57
N GLY A 851 -45.96 -19.71 16.55
CA GLY A 851 -45.75 -21.07 17.04
C GLY A 851 -44.67 -21.86 16.29
N ARG A 852 -43.77 -21.18 15.57
CA ARG A 852 -42.61 -21.78 14.90
C ARG A 852 -41.91 -22.84 15.76
N ALA A 853 -41.52 -23.95 15.12
CA ALA A 853 -40.86 -25.05 15.80
C ALA A 853 -39.65 -24.58 16.65
N ARG A 854 -39.56 -25.12 17.87
CA ARG A 854 -38.51 -24.82 18.87
C ARG A 854 -38.40 -23.34 19.26
N ASN A 855 -39.43 -22.52 19.04
CA ASN A 855 -39.39 -21.09 19.40
C ASN A 855 -39.01 -20.86 20.87
N ALA A 856 -39.59 -21.63 21.81
CA ALA A 856 -39.29 -21.53 23.24
C ALA A 856 -37.83 -21.87 23.63
N GLN A 857 -37.07 -22.54 22.75
CA GLN A 857 -35.67 -22.88 23.00
C GLN A 857 -34.70 -21.79 22.51
N LYS A 858 -35.19 -20.85 21.68
CA LYS A 858 -34.38 -19.80 21.07
C LYS A 858 -34.19 -18.64 22.05
N LYS A 859 -32.99 -18.09 22.10
CA LYS A 859 -32.69 -16.87 22.85
C LYS A 859 -33.05 -15.64 21.99
N PRO A 860 -33.87 -14.69 22.50
CA PRO A 860 -34.12 -13.45 21.79
C PRO A 860 -32.84 -12.60 21.73
N ALA A 861 -32.54 -12.08 20.55
CA ALA A 861 -31.49 -11.10 20.36
C ALA A 861 -31.91 -9.78 21.00
N VAL A 862 -30.92 -9.04 21.50
CA VAL A 862 -31.16 -7.71 22.08
C VAL A 862 -31.33 -6.71 20.94
N ASP A 863 -32.39 -5.90 20.96
CA ASP A 863 -32.44 -4.71 20.11
C ASP A 863 -31.41 -3.69 20.63
N ILE A 864 -30.19 -3.76 20.12
CA ILE A 864 -29.07 -2.92 20.57
C ILE A 864 -29.31 -1.44 20.26
N LEU A 865 -30.07 -1.10 19.22
CA LEU A 865 -30.39 0.29 18.91
C LEU A 865 -31.38 0.86 19.93
N GLY A 866 -32.51 0.18 20.14
CA GLY A 866 -33.53 0.60 21.09
C GLY A 866 -33.05 0.59 22.55
N THR A 867 -32.30 -0.46 22.93
CA THR A 867 -31.69 -0.56 24.27
C THR A 867 -30.66 0.56 24.49
N GLY A 868 -29.84 0.85 23.48
CA GLY A 868 -28.87 1.93 23.50
C GLY A 868 -29.49 3.31 23.67
N GLU A 869 -30.54 3.60 22.90
CA GLU A 869 -31.34 4.82 23.03
C GLU A 869 -31.90 4.99 24.44
N ALA A 870 -32.53 3.96 25.00
CA ALA A 870 -33.09 4.00 26.34
C ALA A 870 -32.00 4.25 27.42
N LYS A 871 -30.85 3.58 27.31
CA LYS A 871 -29.70 3.78 28.21
C LYS A 871 -29.07 5.17 28.07
N LEU A 872 -29.04 5.74 26.86
CA LEU A 872 -28.54 7.10 26.62
C LEU A 872 -29.44 8.16 27.25
N LYS A 873 -30.76 8.02 27.11
CA LYS A 873 -31.76 8.92 27.71
C LYS A 873 -31.78 8.85 29.24
N SER A 874 -31.66 7.66 29.81
CA SER A 874 -31.88 7.43 31.25
C SER A 874 -30.69 7.77 32.14
N SER A 875 -29.46 7.48 31.71
CA SER A 875 -28.28 7.57 32.60
C SER A 875 -26.98 7.94 31.90
N THR A 876 -26.70 7.37 30.73
CA THR A 876 -25.36 7.46 30.10
C THR A 876 -24.94 8.90 29.81
N LEU A 877 -25.83 9.72 29.26
CA LEU A 877 -25.52 11.13 28.99
C LEU A 877 -25.34 11.97 30.26
N ALA A 878 -26.10 11.68 31.32
CA ALA A 878 -25.95 12.38 32.59
C ALA A 878 -24.58 12.09 33.21
N THR A 879 -24.15 10.82 33.19
CA THR A 879 -22.81 10.40 33.64
C THR A 879 -21.71 11.03 32.77
N PHE A 880 -21.86 10.98 31.44
CA PHE A 880 -20.91 11.59 30.51
C PHE A 880 -20.74 13.09 30.76
N ASN A 881 -21.84 13.84 30.88
CA ASN A 881 -21.80 15.27 31.14
C ASN A 881 -21.16 15.61 32.50
N LYS A 882 -21.41 14.80 33.53
CA LYS A 882 -20.76 14.94 34.84
C LYS A 882 -19.24 14.75 34.73
N LYS A 883 -18.79 13.72 34.00
CA LYS A 883 -17.35 13.49 33.74
C LYS A 883 -16.72 14.63 32.93
N THR A 884 -17.40 15.12 31.90
CA THR A 884 -16.94 16.28 31.13
C THR A 884 -16.82 17.53 31.99
N ALA A 885 -17.79 17.82 32.87
CA ALA A 885 -17.71 18.95 33.79
C ALA A 885 -16.53 18.81 34.77
N ALA A 886 -16.28 17.61 35.27
CA ALA A 886 -15.11 17.32 36.10
C ALA A 886 -13.79 17.56 35.34
N LEU A 887 -13.70 17.11 34.09
CA LEU A 887 -12.54 17.33 33.23
C LEU A 887 -12.30 18.83 32.97
N VAL A 888 -13.35 19.59 32.68
CA VAL A 888 -13.27 21.05 32.50
C VAL A 888 -12.79 21.75 33.79
N ALA A 889 -13.18 21.23 34.95
CA ALA A 889 -12.73 21.72 36.25
C ALA A 889 -11.33 21.22 36.67
N GLY A 890 -10.68 20.36 35.86
CA GLY A 890 -9.37 19.78 36.18
C GLY A 890 -9.41 18.73 37.30
N LEU A 891 -10.54 18.04 37.46
CA LEU A 891 -10.74 16.97 38.44
C LEU A 891 -10.60 15.59 37.78
N SER A 892 -10.04 14.62 38.52
CA SER A 892 -9.96 13.22 38.07
C SER A 892 -11.32 12.52 38.12
N PHE A 893 -11.52 11.53 37.26
CA PHE A 893 -12.70 10.67 37.24
C PHE A 893 -12.33 9.22 36.87
N GLU A 894 -13.19 8.28 37.25
CA GLU A 894 -13.01 6.85 36.92
C GLU A 894 -13.40 6.56 35.46
N GLU A 895 -12.63 5.71 34.79
CA GLU A 895 -12.88 5.26 33.43
C GLU A 895 -14.13 4.35 33.36
N ASP A 896 -14.81 4.33 32.21
CA ASP A 896 -15.95 3.44 32.00
C ASP A 896 -15.49 1.99 31.77
N GLU A 897 -16.18 1.05 32.41
CA GLU A 897 -16.00 -0.39 32.18
C GLU A 897 -16.95 -0.89 31.09
N ASP A 898 -16.48 -1.82 30.26
CA ASP A 898 -17.33 -2.48 29.25
C ASP A 898 -18.17 -3.59 29.90
N GLU A 899 -19.43 -3.71 29.46
CA GLU A 899 -20.33 -4.81 29.83
C GLU A 899 -20.13 -6.03 28.91
N CYS A 900 -19.58 -5.80 27.71
CA CYS A 900 -19.17 -6.84 26.77
C CYS A 900 -17.81 -7.44 27.21
N PRO A 901 -17.48 -8.71 26.88
CA PRO A 901 -16.17 -9.29 27.22
C PRO A 901 -15.04 -8.35 26.80
N ALA A 902 -14.01 -8.20 27.64
CA ALA A 902 -12.88 -7.32 27.34
C ALA A 902 -12.32 -7.64 25.95
N MET A 903 -12.57 -6.75 24.99
CA MET A 903 -12.10 -6.86 23.61
C MET A 903 -10.64 -6.39 23.56
N ALA A 904 -9.79 -6.99 24.40
CA ALA A 904 -8.36 -6.80 24.31
C ALA A 904 -7.90 -7.49 23.03
N LEU A 905 -7.30 -6.74 22.11
CA LEU A 905 -6.41 -7.31 21.11
C LEU A 905 -5.35 -8.10 21.89
N ARG A 906 -5.49 -9.42 22.01
CA ARG A 906 -4.28 -10.23 22.14
C ARG A 906 -3.47 -9.90 20.90
N GLY A 907 -2.25 -9.42 21.07
CA GLY A 907 -1.39 -8.85 20.02
C GLY A 907 -1.00 -9.79 18.86
N ASP A 908 -1.72 -10.90 18.72
CA ASP A 908 -1.64 -11.86 17.64
C ASP A 908 -2.96 -11.78 16.87
N LEU A 909 -3.01 -10.97 15.80
CA LEU A 909 -3.91 -11.26 14.68
C LEU A 909 -3.65 -12.72 14.30
N PRO A 910 -4.67 -13.60 14.31
CA PRO A 910 -4.47 -14.98 13.91
C PRO A 910 -3.94 -15.06 12.48
N GLU A 911 -2.83 -15.77 12.37
CA GLU A 911 -2.17 -16.16 11.14
C GLU A 911 -3.16 -16.80 10.15
N GLU A 912 -3.26 -16.23 8.95
CA GLU A 912 -3.22 -16.92 7.66
C GLU A 912 -3.39 -15.85 6.57
N TYR A 913 -2.79 -16.09 5.40
CA TYR A 913 -2.71 -15.21 4.21
C TYR A 913 -1.52 -14.23 4.15
N SER A 914 -0.37 -14.80 3.76
CA SER A 914 0.56 -14.18 2.80
C SER A 914 0.53 -14.95 1.49
#